data_AF-A0A8H7IFU6-F1
#
_entry.id   AF-A0A8H7IFU6-F1
#
_cell.length_a   1.000
_cell.length_b   1.000
_cell.length_c   1.000
_cell.angle_alpha   90.00
_cell.angle_beta   90.00
_cell.angle_gamma   90.00
#
_symmetry.space_group_name_H-M   'P 1'
#
loop_
_entity.id
_entity.type
_entity.pdbx_description
1 polymer ?
#
loop_
_entity_poly.entity_id
_entity_poly.type
_entity_poly.pdbx_seq_one_letter_code
_entity_poly.pdbx_strand_id
1 'polypeptide(L)'
;MPLPFPLEIIPHYIQVVQLGLVPTLRDILSQPSLLLNPPRVSQLFFSHVWLILGPNIDSNNRSTKHELLYPHASGVVIDIGAGHGHTMQYLDRKRVTRYVAIEPNPYMHQQIYKMAEKCGFSIEKGEVVVLGCGAEDIETIREAVGETGKADTVVSILSLCSVRDAKQILGRLLNEVVRSGGEVLWYEHVKNPLASVSQIREISTRDQSDDQGVLRDPHPADLLHSVEYRANTDRGWSWNGKAKSAGSRYEESSRPLPFTTCTTRFYSARMVATDELTARLSALSLAPSALAAHPAVSNPGQWKEALGLAPGVPSSFELCKTLVFKPKTAKSATPVPVVVIARDETETSSGALAKKFNLKDLRLATDDLLKDFFALDKDSLSPLALTKDNFSRCQVVLDSTIAGTSAPLALHASSPEATVFLSGKDIATYLTSLETAEAKVHVVDFAALKAEAEATPGGVGPVGKAAPAKKAEDAKIEGAVQIAIGVKKELDFPTWYTNVLIKAEMIDYYSVSGCYILKPWSFTIWERIQQWFDSKIKELDVENSYFPMFVSSKVLEREKDHIEGFAPEVAWVTRAGSTDLEEPIAIRPTSETVMYPYYAKWIQSTATSSQTQPMELGQGHTAHLTRPEADKEVRDILDLYRRVYEELLAVPVIPGVKSEKEKFAGGLYTTTVEGFVPTSGRGIQGATSHCLGQNFSKMFNISVEDPNLSAADKAKLTDPEAGKAYVWQNSWGLSTRTIGVMVMVHGDNQDDGRDEGENLERLLDVVKTLKAVGGVPIRLEIGPLDLEKSSTLSVRRDTSAKSPLPLSDIQTSVPALLETIQADMFARAKAAYDDRLKVVNDWSQLTPTLEQKCVVVIPWCEQESCEDAIKDRSAKEAAEQADERSPSSGAKSLCIPFDQERMGRARKGDQVRWWAGRAKRWTMFGRSY
;
A
#
# COMPACT_ATOMS: atom_id res chain seq x y z
N MET A 1 -12.81 -13.57 -4.25
CA MET A 1 -11.50 -13.30 -3.63
C MET A 1 -10.48 -13.01 -4.70
N PRO A 2 -9.81 -11.84 -4.70
CA PRO A 2 -8.74 -11.57 -5.66
C PRO A 2 -7.37 -11.86 -5.03
N LEU A 3 -6.59 -12.74 -5.67
CA LEU A 3 -5.15 -12.93 -5.43
C LEU A 3 -4.40 -12.41 -6.68
N PRO A 4 -3.35 -11.58 -6.55
CA PRO A 4 -2.59 -11.04 -7.68
C PRO A 4 -1.30 -11.85 -7.92
N PHE A 5 -0.93 -12.22 -9.15
CA PHE A 5 0.43 -12.78 -9.39
C PHE A 5 1.02 -12.53 -10.79
N PRO A 6 2.35 -12.30 -10.87
CA PRO A 6 3.19 -12.48 -12.06
C PRO A 6 4.05 -13.77 -12.06
N LEU A 7 4.22 -14.31 -13.27
CA LEU A 7 5.25 -15.17 -13.92
C LEU A 7 5.87 -16.43 -13.29
N GLU A 8 5.94 -16.62 -11.96
CA GLU A 8 6.56 -17.84 -11.38
C GLU A 8 5.57 -18.99 -11.09
N ILE A 9 4.31 -18.86 -11.51
CA ILE A 9 3.25 -19.87 -11.35
C ILE A 9 2.87 -20.49 -12.70
N ILE A 10 3.80 -20.63 -13.65
CA ILE A 10 3.50 -21.33 -14.92
C ILE A 10 2.93 -22.74 -14.67
N PRO A 11 3.41 -23.57 -13.71
CA PRO A 11 2.87 -24.92 -13.52
C PRO A 11 1.43 -24.96 -12.96
N HIS A 12 1.08 -24.11 -11.99
CA HIS A 12 -0.27 -24.09 -11.39
C HIS A 12 -1.28 -23.29 -12.24
N TYR A 13 -0.83 -22.27 -12.99
CA TYR A 13 -1.70 -21.54 -13.93
C TYR A 13 -1.97 -22.35 -15.19
N ILE A 14 -0.99 -23.11 -15.69
CA ILE A 14 -1.21 -24.15 -16.69
C ILE A 14 -2.26 -25.15 -16.19
N GLN A 15 -2.21 -25.58 -14.93
CA GLN A 15 -3.25 -26.43 -14.37
C GLN A 15 -4.62 -25.72 -14.32
N VAL A 16 -4.75 -24.52 -13.75
CA VAL A 16 -6.05 -23.81 -13.68
C VAL A 16 -6.63 -23.53 -15.08
N VAL A 17 -5.79 -23.17 -16.05
CA VAL A 17 -6.19 -22.96 -17.46
C VAL A 17 -6.52 -24.29 -18.15
N GLN A 18 -5.71 -25.34 -18.00
CA GLN A 18 -6.00 -26.67 -18.59
C GLN A 18 -7.26 -27.32 -18.00
N LEU A 19 -7.48 -27.14 -16.69
CA LEU A 19 -8.44 -27.89 -15.91
C LEU A 19 -9.79 -27.18 -15.77
N GLY A 20 -9.79 -25.84 -15.79
CA GLY A 20 -11.00 -25.02 -15.80
C GLY A 20 -11.42 -24.59 -17.19
N LEU A 21 -10.50 -24.00 -17.97
CA LEU A 21 -10.85 -23.32 -19.22
C LEU A 21 -11.22 -24.30 -20.33
N VAL A 22 -10.45 -25.38 -20.51
CA VAL A 22 -10.70 -26.35 -21.61
C VAL A 22 -12.06 -27.04 -21.48
N PRO A 23 -12.47 -27.55 -20.29
CA PRO A 23 -13.82 -28.09 -20.11
C PRO A 23 -14.92 -27.04 -20.28
N THR A 24 -14.75 -25.82 -19.74
CA THR A 24 -15.70 -24.72 -19.94
C THR A 24 -15.89 -24.38 -21.41
N LEU A 25 -14.81 -24.31 -22.17
CA LEU A 25 -14.86 -24.08 -23.61
C LEU A 25 -15.57 -25.22 -24.34
N ARG A 26 -15.36 -26.48 -23.93
CA ARG A 26 -16.07 -27.64 -24.50
C ARG A 26 -17.57 -27.56 -24.23
N ASP A 27 -17.98 -27.19 -23.03
CA ASP A 27 -19.39 -27.06 -22.67
C ASP A 27 -20.06 -25.89 -23.41
N ILE A 28 -19.34 -24.77 -23.57
CA ILE A 28 -19.77 -23.64 -24.40
C ILE A 28 -19.95 -24.07 -25.86
N LEU A 29 -19.03 -24.87 -26.42
CA LEU A 29 -19.16 -25.40 -27.78
C LEU A 29 -20.39 -26.32 -27.92
N SER A 30 -20.74 -27.06 -26.87
CA SER A 30 -21.92 -27.93 -26.86
C SER A 30 -23.24 -27.17 -26.66
N GLN A 31 -23.20 -26.02 -25.98
CA GLN A 31 -24.35 -25.17 -25.69
C GLN A 31 -24.00 -23.68 -25.88
N PRO A 32 -23.98 -23.21 -27.14
CA PRO A 32 -23.58 -21.83 -27.44
C PRO A 32 -24.43 -20.76 -26.75
N SER A 33 -25.67 -21.08 -26.36
CA SER A 33 -26.55 -20.18 -25.58
C SER A 33 -25.98 -19.78 -24.21
N LEU A 34 -25.00 -20.52 -23.67
CA LEU A 34 -24.29 -20.15 -22.44
C LEU A 34 -23.56 -18.80 -22.58
N LEU A 35 -23.15 -18.43 -23.78
CA LEU A 35 -22.48 -17.16 -24.09
C LEU A 35 -23.39 -15.94 -23.94
N LEU A 36 -24.72 -16.12 -23.97
CA LEU A 36 -25.69 -15.04 -23.78
C LEU A 36 -25.86 -14.67 -22.29
N ASN A 37 -25.17 -15.37 -21.37
CA ASN A 37 -25.25 -15.12 -19.94
C ASN A 37 -23.85 -15.22 -19.28
N PRO A 38 -23.05 -14.14 -19.33
CA PRO A 38 -21.67 -14.13 -18.81
C PRO A 38 -21.50 -14.61 -17.36
N PRO A 39 -22.41 -14.30 -16.41
CA PRO A 39 -22.39 -14.88 -15.08
C PRO A 39 -22.42 -16.42 -15.07
N ARG A 40 -23.18 -17.06 -15.96
CA ARG A 40 -23.23 -18.52 -16.07
C ARG A 40 -21.92 -19.13 -16.57
N VAL A 41 -21.18 -18.42 -17.43
CA VAL A 41 -19.86 -18.88 -17.90
C VAL A 41 -18.84 -18.84 -16.78
N SER A 42 -18.84 -17.76 -15.98
CA SER A 42 -17.96 -17.65 -14.81
C SER A 42 -18.25 -18.73 -13.76
N GLN A 43 -19.53 -19.00 -13.49
CA GLN A 43 -19.95 -20.09 -12.60
C GLN A 43 -19.53 -21.47 -13.14
N LEU A 44 -19.68 -21.69 -14.44
CA LEU A 44 -19.26 -22.93 -15.10
C LEU A 44 -17.74 -23.13 -14.99
N PHE A 45 -16.94 -22.10 -15.29
CA PHE A 45 -15.49 -22.13 -15.10
C PHE A 45 -15.10 -22.46 -13.66
N PHE A 46 -15.71 -21.79 -12.69
CA PHE A 46 -15.46 -22.05 -11.28
C PHE A 46 -15.77 -23.51 -10.90
N SER A 47 -16.88 -24.08 -11.40
CA SER A 47 -17.23 -25.47 -11.11
C SER A 47 -16.19 -26.47 -11.63
N HIS A 48 -15.66 -26.26 -12.84
CA HIS A 48 -14.61 -27.12 -13.41
C HIS A 48 -13.30 -27.05 -12.63
N VAL A 49 -12.90 -25.84 -12.21
CA VAL A 49 -11.70 -25.66 -11.36
C VAL A 49 -11.89 -26.36 -10.00
N TRP A 50 -13.04 -26.16 -9.37
CA TRP A 50 -13.32 -26.69 -8.04
C TRP A 50 -13.50 -28.21 -8.02
N LEU A 51 -13.90 -28.84 -9.13
CA LEU A 51 -13.98 -30.31 -9.26
C LEU A 51 -12.62 -30.97 -8.98
N ILE A 52 -11.54 -30.25 -9.24
CA ILE A 52 -10.18 -30.79 -9.21
C ILE A 52 -9.42 -30.28 -7.98
N LEU A 53 -9.62 -29.02 -7.58
CA LEU A 53 -9.06 -28.49 -6.33
C LEU A 53 -9.78 -29.03 -5.09
N GLY A 54 -11.10 -29.21 -5.16
CA GLY A 54 -11.95 -29.62 -4.06
C GLY A 54 -11.49 -30.90 -3.33
N PRO A 55 -11.12 -31.99 -4.03
CA PRO A 55 -10.59 -33.19 -3.40
C PRO A 55 -9.29 -32.99 -2.62
N ASN A 56 -8.36 -32.18 -3.13
CA ASN A 56 -7.08 -31.90 -2.47
C ASN A 56 -7.26 -30.99 -1.24
N ILE A 57 -8.11 -29.98 -1.35
CA ILE A 57 -8.47 -29.13 -0.22
C ILE A 57 -9.19 -29.97 0.84
N ASP A 58 -10.07 -30.89 0.43
CA ASP A 58 -10.74 -31.80 1.34
C ASP A 58 -9.78 -32.75 2.06
N SER A 59 -8.84 -33.36 1.35
CA SER A 59 -7.85 -34.28 1.94
C SER A 59 -6.97 -33.60 2.98
N ASN A 60 -6.54 -32.36 2.72
CA ASN A 60 -5.69 -31.60 3.63
C ASN A 60 -6.39 -31.21 4.95
N ASN A 61 -7.73 -31.21 4.96
CA ASN A 61 -8.54 -30.80 6.11
C ASN A 61 -9.33 -31.96 6.73
N ARG A 62 -9.06 -33.21 6.32
CA ARG A 62 -9.83 -34.40 6.68
C ARG A 62 -9.99 -34.58 8.19
N SER A 63 -8.89 -34.51 8.95
CA SER A 63 -8.91 -34.72 10.40
C SER A 63 -9.77 -33.67 11.10
N THR A 64 -9.54 -32.40 10.79
CA THR A 64 -10.29 -31.27 11.36
C THR A 64 -11.77 -31.33 11.03
N LYS A 65 -12.13 -31.65 9.78
CA LYS A 65 -13.54 -31.82 9.38
C LYS A 65 -14.20 -32.97 10.13
N HIS A 66 -13.51 -34.11 10.28
CA HIS A 66 -14.05 -35.25 11.01
C HIS A 66 -14.23 -34.94 12.50
N GLU A 67 -13.26 -34.30 13.14
CA GLU A 67 -13.35 -33.89 14.56
C GLU A 67 -14.46 -32.87 14.80
N LEU A 68 -14.66 -31.94 13.85
CA LEU A 68 -15.69 -30.91 13.94
C LEU A 68 -17.10 -31.43 13.69
N LEU A 69 -17.27 -32.29 12.68
CA LEU A 69 -18.60 -32.60 12.16
C LEU A 69 -19.16 -33.90 12.73
N TYR A 70 -18.36 -34.95 12.83
CA TYR A 70 -18.84 -36.28 13.20
C TYR A 70 -19.51 -36.34 14.59
N PRO A 71 -18.95 -35.76 15.67
CA PRO A 71 -19.57 -35.81 16.99
C PRO A 71 -20.65 -34.73 17.22
N HIS A 72 -20.77 -33.73 16.35
CA HIS A 72 -21.57 -32.53 16.61
C HIS A 72 -22.78 -32.40 15.69
N ALA A 73 -22.58 -32.58 14.38
CA ALA A 73 -23.66 -32.40 13.41
C ALA A 73 -24.76 -33.46 13.57
N SER A 74 -26.01 -33.00 13.70
CA SER A 74 -27.17 -33.87 13.89
C SER A 74 -28.48 -33.20 13.48
N GLY A 75 -29.54 -33.99 13.29
CA GLY A 75 -30.86 -33.53 12.89
C GLY A 75 -30.89 -32.97 11.47
N VAL A 76 -31.58 -31.85 11.27
CA VAL A 76 -31.56 -31.09 10.03
C VAL A 76 -30.30 -30.23 9.98
N VAL A 77 -29.41 -30.56 9.04
CA VAL A 77 -28.12 -29.89 8.84
C VAL A 77 -28.21 -28.97 7.62
N ILE A 78 -27.86 -27.70 7.79
CA ILE A 78 -27.64 -26.75 6.69
C ILE A 78 -26.14 -26.66 6.41
N ASP A 79 -25.74 -26.80 5.15
CA ASP A 79 -24.35 -26.63 4.70
C ASP A 79 -24.22 -25.42 3.78
N ILE A 80 -23.51 -24.39 4.25
CA ILE A 80 -23.31 -23.13 3.54
C ILE A 80 -22.15 -23.27 2.57
N GLY A 81 -22.41 -23.12 1.27
CA GLY A 81 -21.39 -23.24 0.23
C GLY A 81 -20.93 -24.69 0.07
N ALA A 82 -21.89 -25.61 -0.11
CA ALA A 82 -21.64 -27.04 -0.10
C ALA A 82 -20.66 -27.52 -1.20
N GLY A 83 -20.46 -26.74 -2.27
CA GLY A 83 -19.56 -27.08 -3.36
C GLY A 83 -19.93 -28.42 -3.98
N HIS A 84 -19.01 -29.39 -3.96
CA HIS A 84 -19.25 -30.76 -4.45
C HIS A 84 -19.86 -31.71 -3.40
N GLY A 85 -20.24 -31.20 -2.21
CA GLY A 85 -20.86 -31.98 -1.14
C GLY A 85 -19.87 -32.75 -0.24
N HIS A 86 -18.56 -32.48 -0.30
CA HIS A 86 -17.55 -33.24 0.45
C HIS A 86 -17.76 -33.25 1.97
N THR A 87 -18.38 -32.22 2.53
CA THR A 87 -18.79 -32.13 3.94
C THR A 87 -19.59 -33.35 4.39
N MET A 88 -20.44 -33.93 3.53
CA MET A 88 -21.29 -35.08 3.85
C MET A 88 -20.51 -36.33 4.30
N GLN A 89 -19.27 -36.50 3.84
CA GLN A 89 -18.44 -37.65 4.18
C GLN A 89 -17.99 -37.68 5.64
N TYR A 90 -18.12 -36.54 6.34
CA TYR A 90 -17.68 -36.35 7.72
C TYR A 90 -18.84 -36.33 8.72
N LEU A 91 -20.07 -36.54 8.24
CA LEU A 91 -21.27 -36.59 9.08
C LEU A 91 -21.53 -38.01 9.57
N ASP A 92 -21.99 -38.13 10.82
CA ASP A 92 -22.60 -39.38 11.29
C ASP A 92 -23.99 -39.54 10.66
N ARG A 93 -24.08 -40.40 9.64
CA ARG A 93 -25.34 -40.67 8.93
C ARG A 93 -26.45 -41.12 9.89
N LYS A 94 -26.18 -41.73 11.05
CA LYS A 94 -27.25 -42.12 11.99
C LYS A 94 -27.88 -40.93 12.70
N ARG A 95 -27.18 -39.79 12.76
CA ARG A 95 -27.60 -38.59 13.51
C ARG A 95 -28.21 -37.51 12.64
N VAL A 96 -27.87 -37.47 11.37
CA VAL A 96 -28.39 -36.47 10.42
C VAL A 96 -29.68 -36.99 9.79
N THR A 97 -30.79 -36.28 9.96
CA THR A 97 -32.10 -36.67 9.40
C THR A 97 -32.35 -36.03 8.04
N ARG A 98 -31.80 -34.84 7.80
CA ARG A 98 -31.92 -34.10 6.54
C ARG A 98 -30.70 -33.20 6.31
N TYR A 99 -30.28 -33.07 5.06
CA TYR A 99 -29.19 -32.21 4.63
C TYR A 99 -29.69 -31.16 3.64
N VAL A 100 -29.48 -29.88 3.95
CA VAL A 100 -29.84 -28.75 3.09
C VAL A 100 -28.55 -28.11 2.60
N ALA A 101 -28.19 -28.38 1.35
CA ALA A 101 -27.00 -27.85 0.69
C ALA A 101 -27.31 -26.50 0.03
N ILE A 102 -26.66 -25.42 0.49
CA ILE A 102 -26.76 -24.11 -0.15
C ILE A 102 -25.61 -23.98 -1.13
N GLU A 103 -25.92 -23.97 -2.43
CA GLU A 103 -24.92 -23.85 -3.48
C GLU A 103 -25.52 -23.08 -4.68
N PRO A 104 -25.20 -21.79 -4.86
CA PRO A 104 -25.77 -20.97 -5.92
C PRO A 104 -25.32 -21.43 -7.32
N ASN A 105 -24.27 -22.24 -7.43
CA ASN A 105 -23.78 -22.72 -8.72
C ASN A 105 -24.48 -24.02 -9.16
N PRO A 106 -25.38 -23.98 -10.15
CA PRO A 106 -26.14 -25.15 -10.59
C PRO A 106 -25.28 -26.30 -11.13
N TYR A 107 -24.07 -26.01 -11.62
CA TYR A 107 -23.16 -27.02 -12.17
C TYR A 107 -22.57 -27.94 -11.09
N MET A 108 -22.65 -27.55 -9.83
CA MET A 108 -22.19 -28.36 -8.69
C MET A 108 -23.25 -29.34 -8.19
N HIS A 109 -24.53 -29.07 -8.48
CA HIS A 109 -25.67 -29.77 -7.86
C HIS A 109 -25.66 -31.27 -8.13
N GLN A 110 -25.34 -31.66 -9.37
CA GLN A 110 -25.26 -33.07 -9.73
C GLN A 110 -24.20 -33.82 -8.91
N GLN A 111 -23.10 -33.16 -8.56
CA GLN A 111 -22.02 -33.75 -7.78
C GLN A 111 -22.39 -33.85 -6.31
N ILE A 112 -23.13 -32.87 -5.78
CA ILE A 112 -23.71 -32.95 -4.43
C ILE A 112 -24.63 -34.19 -4.32
N TYR A 113 -25.49 -34.43 -5.31
CA TYR A 113 -26.35 -35.62 -5.32
C TYR A 113 -25.56 -36.93 -5.41
N LYS A 114 -24.53 -37.00 -6.26
CA LYS A 114 -23.64 -38.18 -6.32
C LYS A 114 -22.93 -38.43 -4.98
N MET A 115 -22.52 -37.36 -4.30
CA MET A 115 -21.90 -37.47 -2.98
C MET A 115 -22.90 -37.93 -1.92
N ALA A 116 -24.13 -37.42 -1.97
CA ALA A 116 -25.22 -37.83 -1.09
C ALA A 116 -25.49 -39.34 -1.17
N GLU A 117 -25.60 -39.89 -2.38
CA GLU A 117 -25.77 -41.34 -2.59
C GLU A 117 -24.58 -42.14 -2.03
N LYS A 118 -23.35 -41.67 -2.30
CA LYS A 118 -22.13 -42.29 -1.76
C LYS A 118 -22.09 -42.28 -0.23
N CYS A 119 -22.64 -41.26 0.40
CA CYS A 119 -22.74 -41.10 1.86
C CYS A 119 -24.00 -41.77 2.45
N GLY A 120 -24.81 -42.46 1.65
CA GLY A 120 -25.98 -43.20 2.12
C GLY A 120 -27.20 -42.33 2.44
N PHE A 121 -27.33 -41.15 1.84
CA PHE A 121 -28.57 -40.37 1.86
C PHE A 121 -29.52 -40.81 0.74
N SER A 122 -30.81 -40.81 1.03
CA SER A 122 -31.88 -41.12 0.07
C SER A 122 -32.45 -39.84 -0.53
N ILE A 123 -32.15 -39.62 -1.81
CA ILE A 123 -32.67 -38.48 -2.57
C ILE A 123 -34.19 -38.60 -2.75
N GLU A 124 -34.70 -39.80 -3.05
CA GLU A 124 -36.13 -40.06 -3.26
C GLU A 124 -36.98 -39.78 -2.01
N LYS A 125 -36.42 -39.97 -0.81
CA LYS A 125 -37.08 -39.66 0.47
C LYS A 125 -36.92 -38.19 0.88
N GLY A 126 -36.27 -37.36 0.06
CA GLY A 126 -36.04 -35.95 0.36
C GLY A 126 -35.04 -35.69 1.48
N GLU A 127 -34.15 -36.65 1.78
CA GLU A 127 -33.14 -36.51 2.83
C GLU A 127 -32.05 -35.50 2.47
N VAL A 128 -31.91 -35.17 1.18
CA VAL A 128 -31.01 -34.10 0.69
C VAL A 128 -31.80 -33.13 -0.18
N VAL A 129 -31.68 -31.85 0.15
CA VAL A 129 -32.22 -30.73 -0.63
C VAL A 129 -31.05 -29.87 -1.08
N VAL A 130 -30.96 -29.57 -2.38
CA VAL A 130 -29.95 -28.65 -2.92
C VAL A 130 -30.65 -27.36 -3.33
N LEU A 131 -30.21 -26.24 -2.78
CA LEU A 131 -30.75 -24.91 -3.04
C LEU A 131 -29.79 -24.14 -3.94
N GLY A 132 -30.29 -23.76 -5.12
CA GLY A 132 -29.58 -22.91 -6.09
C GLY A 132 -29.58 -21.42 -5.72
N CYS A 133 -29.58 -21.10 -4.43
CA CYS A 133 -29.60 -19.73 -3.91
C CYS A 133 -28.33 -19.43 -3.08
N GLY A 134 -28.10 -18.14 -2.81
CA GLY A 134 -27.09 -17.70 -1.86
C GLY A 134 -27.58 -17.80 -0.41
N ALA A 135 -26.65 -17.69 0.54
CA ALA A 135 -26.97 -17.76 1.97
C ALA A 135 -27.86 -16.59 2.46
N GLU A 136 -27.95 -15.52 1.68
CA GLU A 136 -28.84 -14.37 1.90
C GLU A 136 -30.33 -14.68 1.75
N ASP A 137 -30.69 -15.76 1.03
CA ASP A 137 -32.07 -16.15 0.76
C ASP A 137 -32.64 -17.00 1.91
N ILE A 138 -32.82 -16.33 3.05
CA ILE A 138 -33.28 -16.92 4.30
C ILE A 138 -34.66 -17.58 4.16
N GLU A 139 -35.55 -17.02 3.33
CA GLU A 139 -36.91 -17.53 3.15
C GLU A 139 -36.88 -18.90 2.46
N THR A 140 -36.17 -19.02 1.34
CA THR A 140 -35.99 -20.29 0.64
C THR A 140 -35.30 -21.34 1.52
N ILE A 141 -34.28 -20.93 2.29
CA ILE A 141 -33.59 -21.83 3.22
C ILE A 141 -34.55 -22.32 4.30
N ARG A 142 -35.38 -21.44 4.87
CA ARG A 142 -36.36 -21.77 5.91
C ARG A 142 -37.39 -22.77 5.40
N GLU A 143 -37.89 -22.60 4.19
CA GLU A 143 -38.84 -23.55 3.58
C GLU A 143 -38.21 -24.93 3.34
N ALA A 144 -36.94 -24.97 2.93
CA ALA A 144 -36.21 -26.20 2.64
C ALA A 144 -35.89 -27.07 3.88
N VAL A 145 -35.77 -26.43 5.05
CA VAL A 145 -35.47 -27.07 6.34
C VAL A 145 -36.65 -27.92 6.84
N GLY A 146 -37.88 -27.63 6.40
CA GLY A 146 -39.09 -28.40 6.72
C GLY A 146 -40.16 -27.57 7.45
N GLU A 147 -41.22 -28.22 7.92
CA GLU A 147 -42.45 -27.57 8.44
C GLU A 147 -42.20 -26.58 9.60
N THR A 148 -41.17 -26.81 10.40
CA THR A 148 -40.81 -25.92 11.52
C THR A 148 -40.01 -24.70 11.06
N GLY A 149 -39.40 -24.75 9.87
CA GLY A 149 -38.42 -23.78 9.39
C GLY A 149 -37.17 -23.68 10.25
N LYS A 150 -36.93 -24.66 11.14
CA LYS A 150 -35.86 -24.62 12.14
C LYS A 150 -34.89 -25.79 12.01
N ALA A 151 -33.62 -25.50 11.78
CA ALA A 151 -32.53 -26.45 11.64
C ALA A 151 -31.85 -26.73 12.99
N ASP A 152 -31.30 -27.94 13.13
CA ASP A 152 -30.60 -28.40 14.32
C ASP A 152 -29.12 -28.03 14.28
N THR A 153 -28.50 -28.06 13.09
CA THR A 153 -27.09 -27.72 12.88
C THR A 153 -26.91 -26.84 11.64
N VAL A 154 -26.04 -25.82 11.72
CA VAL A 154 -25.50 -25.11 10.55
C VAL A 154 -24.01 -25.37 10.43
N VAL A 155 -23.56 -25.66 9.22
CA VAL A 155 -22.17 -25.95 8.89
C VAL A 155 -21.67 -24.93 7.86
N SER A 156 -20.45 -24.42 8.06
CA SER A 156 -19.75 -23.56 7.09
C SER A 156 -18.26 -23.91 7.08
N ILE A 157 -17.76 -24.43 5.95
CA ILE A 157 -16.38 -24.91 5.83
C ILE A 157 -15.69 -24.22 4.65
N LEU A 158 -14.78 -23.30 4.95
CA LEU A 158 -14.00 -22.51 4.00
C LEU A 158 -14.85 -21.77 2.95
N SER A 159 -16.09 -21.44 3.28
CA SER A 159 -17.08 -20.90 2.35
C SER A 159 -17.49 -19.45 2.66
N LEU A 160 -17.25 -18.93 3.86
CA LEU A 160 -17.67 -17.56 4.23
C LEU A 160 -17.02 -16.47 3.37
N CYS A 161 -15.89 -16.77 2.72
CA CYS A 161 -15.26 -15.86 1.77
C CYS A 161 -16.11 -15.50 0.55
N SER A 162 -17.11 -16.32 0.21
CA SER A 162 -18.03 -16.09 -0.90
C SER A 162 -19.38 -15.52 -0.45
N VAL A 163 -19.61 -15.44 0.87
CA VAL A 163 -20.84 -14.90 1.47
C VAL A 163 -20.70 -13.39 1.68
N ARG A 164 -21.54 -12.61 1.02
CA ARG A 164 -21.59 -11.14 1.20
C ARG A 164 -22.13 -10.81 2.59
N ASP A 165 -21.54 -9.83 3.28
CA ASP A 165 -21.96 -9.45 4.63
C ASP A 165 -22.16 -10.64 5.60
N ALA A 166 -21.21 -11.59 5.57
CA ALA A 166 -21.28 -12.86 6.30
C ALA A 166 -21.72 -12.71 7.77
N LYS A 167 -21.30 -11.63 8.46
CA LYS A 167 -21.74 -11.32 9.82
C LYS A 167 -23.25 -11.17 9.95
N GLN A 168 -23.85 -10.37 9.07
CA GLN A 168 -25.28 -10.08 9.09
C GLN A 168 -26.07 -11.33 8.68
N ILE A 169 -25.64 -12.01 7.61
CA ILE A 169 -26.31 -13.21 7.09
C ILE A 169 -26.28 -14.34 8.13
N LEU A 170 -25.13 -14.62 8.74
CA LEU A 170 -25.03 -15.64 9.78
C LEU A 170 -25.84 -15.27 11.01
N GLY A 171 -25.88 -13.99 11.40
CA GLY A 171 -26.75 -13.50 12.47
C GLY A 171 -28.24 -13.74 12.17
N ARG A 172 -28.66 -13.52 10.92
CA ARG A 172 -30.03 -13.82 10.47
C ARG A 172 -30.32 -15.31 10.44
N LEU A 173 -29.43 -16.14 9.89
CA LEU A 173 -29.58 -17.59 9.89
C LEU A 173 -29.72 -18.13 11.32
N LEU A 174 -28.86 -17.68 12.24
CA LEU A 174 -28.92 -18.03 13.66
C LEU A 174 -30.26 -17.69 14.31
N ASN A 175 -30.79 -16.49 14.05
CA ASN A 175 -32.03 -16.03 14.69
C ASN A 175 -33.28 -16.62 14.03
N GLU A 176 -33.29 -16.69 12.70
CA GLU A 176 -34.48 -16.98 11.90
C GLU A 176 -34.60 -18.47 11.57
N VAL A 177 -33.50 -19.20 11.41
CA VAL A 177 -33.49 -20.57 10.87
C VAL A 177 -32.89 -21.59 11.84
N VAL A 178 -32.01 -21.22 12.76
CA VAL A 178 -31.52 -22.18 13.77
C VAL A 178 -32.52 -22.29 14.92
N ARG A 179 -32.76 -23.52 15.39
CA ARG A 179 -33.59 -23.75 16.58
C ARG A 179 -32.89 -23.26 17.84
N SER A 180 -33.66 -22.96 18.89
CA SER A 180 -33.05 -22.70 20.21
C SER A 180 -32.24 -23.91 20.68
N GLY A 181 -30.95 -23.71 21.01
CA GLY A 181 -30.02 -24.77 21.36
C GLY A 181 -29.50 -25.59 20.16
N GLY A 182 -29.69 -25.13 18.92
CA GLY A 182 -29.02 -25.67 17.74
C GLY A 182 -27.53 -25.29 17.70
N GLU A 183 -26.75 -26.07 16.97
CA GLU A 183 -25.29 -25.87 16.87
C GLU A 183 -24.90 -25.16 15.57
N VAL A 184 -23.86 -24.33 15.64
CA VAL A 184 -23.19 -23.78 14.45
C VAL A 184 -21.75 -24.21 14.48
N LEU A 185 -21.37 -24.95 13.43
CA LEU A 185 -20.07 -25.57 13.27
C LEU A 185 -19.39 -24.90 12.09
N TRP A 186 -18.19 -24.38 12.30
CA TRP A 186 -17.45 -23.76 11.21
C TRP A 186 -15.96 -24.02 11.26
N TYR A 187 -15.35 -23.94 10.09
CA TYR A 187 -13.91 -23.98 9.90
C TYR A 187 -13.58 -23.08 8.71
N GLU A 188 -13.05 -21.89 8.98
CA GLU A 188 -12.99 -20.79 8.01
C GLU A 188 -11.60 -20.17 7.97
N HIS A 189 -11.18 -19.75 6.78
CA HIS A 189 -9.91 -19.03 6.56
C HIS A 189 -10.08 -17.51 6.60
N VAL A 190 -11.30 -17.04 6.84
CA VAL A 190 -11.64 -15.63 7.06
C VAL A 190 -11.94 -15.39 8.54
N LYS A 191 -11.66 -14.17 9.03
CA LYS A 191 -11.83 -13.82 10.45
C LYS A 191 -13.27 -14.05 10.93
N ASN A 192 -13.42 -14.67 12.11
CA ASN A 192 -14.72 -14.95 12.74
C ASN A 192 -15.58 -13.67 12.87
N PRO A 193 -16.74 -13.60 12.20
CA PRO A 193 -17.60 -12.42 12.22
C PRO A 193 -18.53 -12.32 13.45
N LEU A 194 -18.73 -13.39 14.24
CA LEU A 194 -19.70 -13.46 15.34
C LEU A 194 -19.09 -13.60 16.74
N ALA A 195 -17.90 -13.07 16.98
CA ALA A 195 -17.20 -13.15 18.28
C ALA A 195 -17.99 -12.62 19.52
N SER A 196 -19.20 -12.10 19.34
CA SER A 196 -20.12 -11.63 20.39
C SER A 196 -21.23 -12.63 20.80
N VAL A 197 -21.27 -13.84 20.24
CA VAL A 197 -22.31 -14.85 20.55
C VAL A 197 -21.70 -16.05 21.27
N SER A 198 -22.08 -16.26 22.53
CA SER A 198 -21.42 -17.12 23.53
C SER A 198 -21.59 -18.65 23.37
N GLN A 199 -21.98 -19.14 22.18
CA GLN A 199 -22.23 -20.58 21.96
C GLN A 199 -21.47 -21.20 20.78
N ILE A 200 -20.48 -20.52 20.21
CA ILE A 200 -19.82 -21.02 19.00
C ILE A 200 -18.52 -21.75 19.36
N ARG A 201 -18.46 -23.06 19.13
CA ARG A 201 -17.27 -23.89 19.35
C ARG A 201 -16.29 -23.71 18.19
N GLU A 202 -15.23 -22.96 18.44
CA GLU A 202 -14.03 -22.94 17.61
C GLU A 202 -13.20 -24.19 17.92
N ILE A 203 -12.90 -25.02 16.91
CA ILE A 203 -11.88 -26.07 17.04
C ILE A 203 -10.55 -25.45 16.62
N SER A 204 -9.87 -24.81 17.57
CA SER A 204 -8.42 -24.77 17.55
C SER A 204 -7.93 -26.13 18.07
N THR A 205 -7.01 -26.76 17.34
CA THR A 205 -6.36 -28.03 17.69
C THR A 205 -5.98 -28.11 19.17
N ARG A 206 -6.42 -29.20 19.83
CA ARG A 206 -6.38 -29.45 21.28
C ARG A 206 -5.05 -30.09 21.72
N ASP A 207 -4.62 -29.82 22.95
CA ASP A 207 -3.93 -30.81 23.78
C ASP A 207 -4.82 -31.08 25.02
N GLN A 208 -5.04 -32.34 25.39
CA GLN A 208 -6.08 -32.81 26.34
C GLN A 208 -5.52 -33.38 27.65
N SER A 209 -6.19 -33.07 28.78
CA SER A 209 -6.50 -33.96 29.95
C SER A 209 -6.96 -33.06 31.12
N ASP A 210 -7.90 -33.34 32.03
CA ASP A 210 -8.83 -34.45 32.30
C ASP A 210 -9.92 -33.92 33.27
N ASP A 211 -11.03 -34.65 33.36
CA ASP A 211 -12.23 -34.46 34.19
C ASP A 211 -11.99 -34.21 35.70
N GLN A 212 -12.83 -33.38 36.34
CA GLN A 212 -13.81 -33.78 37.39
C GLN A 212 -14.62 -32.54 37.85
N GLY A 213 -15.94 -32.70 37.90
CA GLY A 213 -16.87 -31.60 38.17
C GLY A 213 -16.85 -31.05 39.60
N VAL A 214 -17.22 -29.77 39.73
CA VAL A 214 -18.27 -29.23 40.61
C VAL A 214 -18.28 -27.70 40.43
N LEU A 215 -19.47 -27.14 40.23
CA LEU A 215 -19.78 -25.72 40.16
C LEU A 215 -19.24 -24.93 41.37
N ARG A 216 -18.46 -23.86 41.11
CA ARG A 216 -18.40 -22.62 41.91
C ARG A 216 -17.56 -21.57 41.17
N ASP A 217 -18.11 -20.37 40.99
CA ASP A 217 -17.36 -19.19 40.58
C ASP A 217 -16.36 -18.77 41.67
N PRO A 218 -15.10 -18.43 41.31
CA PRO A 218 -14.36 -17.47 42.11
C PRO A 218 -13.64 -16.37 41.29
N HIS A 219 -13.31 -15.36 42.08
CA HIS A 219 -12.91 -13.98 41.81
C HIS A 219 -11.59 -13.79 41.01
N PRO A 220 -11.31 -12.60 40.40
CA PRO A 220 -10.23 -12.39 39.42
C PRO A 220 -8.78 -12.39 39.95
N ALA A 221 -8.46 -13.15 41.00
CA ALA A 221 -7.15 -13.12 41.66
C ALA A 221 -6.45 -14.49 41.82
N ASP A 222 -7.04 -15.61 41.39
CA ASP A 222 -6.53 -16.97 41.70
C ASP A 222 -5.90 -17.74 40.51
N LEU A 223 -5.47 -17.07 39.44
CA LEU A 223 -4.72 -17.71 38.34
C LEU A 223 -3.20 -17.51 38.46
N LEU A 224 -2.57 -18.20 39.40
CA LEU A 224 -1.11 -18.42 39.43
C LEU A 224 -0.80 -19.79 40.07
N HIS A 225 -0.04 -20.63 39.34
CA HIS A 225 0.43 -21.99 39.64
C HIS A 225 -0.65 -23.09 39.50
N SER A 226 -0.47 -24.27 38.89
CA SER A 226 0.63 -25.10 38.35
C SER A 226 -0.02 -26.09 37.35
N VAL A 227 0.67 -26.74 36.41
CA VAL A 227 1.28 -28.08 36.55
C VAL A 227 2.07 -28.42 35.26
N GLU A 228 3.26 -28.99 35.46
CA GLU A 228 4.17 -29.56 34.45
C GLU A 228 3.66 -30.91 33.88
N TYR A 229 3.97 -31.24 32.62
CA TYR A 229 4.45 -32.59 32.31
C TYR A 229 5.48 -32.66 31.18
N ARG A 230 6.41 -33.58 31.44
CA ARG A 230 7.70 -33.89 30.83
C ARG A 230 7.58 -34.57 29.46
N ALA A 231 8.46 -34.17 28.56
CA ALA A 231 8.91 -35.01 27.46
C ALA A 231 9.70 -36.20 28.01
N ASN A 232 9.31 -37.42 27.63
CA ASN A 232 10.11 -38.62 27.83
C ASN A 232 10.68 -39.06 26.48
N THR A 233 11.82 -38.48 26.12
CA THR A 233 12.72 -39.05 25.11
C THR A 233 13.55 -40.12 25.79
N ASP A 234 13.35 -41.36 25.40
CA ASP A 234 14.25 -42.44 25.77
C ASP A 234 15.47 -42.46 24.85
N ARG A 235 16.63 -42.63 25.51
CA ARG A 235 17.99 -42.94 25.00
C ARG A 235 18.89 -41.77 24.57
N GLY A 236 19.90 -41.51 25.42
CA GLY A 236 21.27 -41.44 24.90
C GLY A 236 22.29 -40.48 25.53
N TRP A 237 22.58 -40.56 26.85
CA TRP A 237 23.92 -40.40 27.49
C TRP A 237 24.66 -39.04 27.34
N SER A 238 25.43 -38.49 28.29
CA SER A 238 25.73 -38.77 29.70
C SER A 238 26.46 -37.54 30.28
N TRP A 239 26.55 -37.51 31.60
CA TRP A 239 26.68 -36.41 32.54
C TRP A 239 28.11 -36.15 33.04
N ASN A 240 28.39 -34.94 33.56
CA ASN A 240 29.21 -34.55 34.74
C ASN A 240 30.02 -33.25 34.50
N GLY A 241 30.01 -32.21 35.35
CA GLY A 241 29.34 -31.99 36.62
C GLY A 241 29.89 -30.75 37.37
N LYS A 242 29.04 -30.25 38.29
CA LYS A 242 29.33 -29.58 39.58
C LYS A 242 29.54 -28.04 39.67
N ALA A 243 28.58 -27.47 40.41
CA ALA A 243 28.72 -26.67 41.65
C ALA A 243 28.31 -25.17 41.61
N LYS A 244 27.07 -24.93 42.10
CA LYS A 244 26.62 -24.02 43.19
C LYS A 244 27.64 -22.97 43.68
N SER A 245 27.32 -21.72 44.02
CA SER A 245 26.09 -20.91 44.05
C SER A 245 26.48 -19.57 44.71
N ALA A 246 26.09 -18.40 44.18
CA ALA A 246 25.84 -17.19 44.97
C ALA A 246 25.26 -16.06 44.10
N GLY A 247 24.07 -15.58 44.46
CA GLY A 247 23.70 -14.16 44.44
C GLY A 247 23.58 -13.42 43.09
N SER A 248 22.34 -13.08 42.74
CA SER A 248 21.89 -12.14 41.69
C SER A 248 21.74 -12.70 40.27
N ARG A 249 20.48 -12.95 39.86
CA ARG A 249 20.00 -13.23 38.50
C ARG A 249 18.75 -12.35 38.33
N TYR A 250 18.52 -11.51 37.31
CA TYR A 250 18.94 -11.49 35.90
C TYR A 250 18.79 -12.85 35.21
N GLU A 251 17.56 -13.15 34.82
CA GLU A 251 17.12 -14.08 33.76
C GLU A 251 15.84 -13.44 33.18
N GLU A 252 15.93 -12.83 32.00
CA GLU A 252 15.55 -13.42 30.70
C GLU A 252 14.03 -13.51 30.50
N SER A 253 13.46 -12.36 30.13
CA SER A 253 12.13 -12.26 29.51
C SER A 253 12.26 -12.42 28.00
N SER A 254 12.25 -13.65 27.49
CA SER A 254 11.79 -13.91 26.12
C SER A 254 10.27 -13.85 26.10
N ARG A 255 9.73 -12.62 25.94
CA ARG A 255 8.35 -12.38 25.54
C ARG A 255 8.33 -12.05 24.05
N PRO A 256 7.58 -12.77 23.21
CA PRO A 256 7.05 -12.17 21.99
C PRO A 256 6.08 -11.07 22.42
N LEU A 257 6.43 -9.82 22.15
CA LEU A 257 5.54 -8.68 22.36
C LEU A 257 4.49 -8.60 21.23
N PRO A 258 3.33 -8.00 21.53
CA PRO A 258 2.03 -8.53 21.21
C PRO A 258 1.46 -7.90 19.94
N PHE A 259 0.63 -8.67 19.22
CA PHE A 259 -0.46 -8.06 18.48
C PHE A 259 -1.29 -7.28 19.49
N THR A 260 -1.28 -5.97 19.35
CA THR A 260 -2.08 -5.05 20.14
C THR A 260 -3.53 -5.52 20.11
N THR A 261 -3.98 -5.95 21.28
CA THR A 261 -5.38 -6.00 21.65
C THR A 261 -6.00 -4.65 21.32
N CYS A 262 -6.91 -4.63 20.35
CA CYS A 262 -7.90 -3.57 20.27
C CYS A 262 -8.74 -3.72 21.54
N THR A 263 -8.47 -2.87 22.52
CA THR A 263 -9.32 -2.68 23.68
C THR A 263 -10.73 -2.41 23.19
N THR A 264 -11.67 -3.29 23.56
CA THR A 264 -13.09 -3.07 23.40
C THR A 264 -13.45 -1.79 24.15
N ARG A 265 -13.59 -0.67 23.44
CA ARG A 265 -14.39 0.45 23.94
C ARG A 265 -15.83 -0.04 23.97
N PHE A 266 -16.45 -0.01 25.15
CA PHE A 266 -17.89 -0.08 25.28
C PHE A 266 -18.50 1.08 24.47
N TYR A 267 -19.11 0.80 23.31
CA TYR A 267 -20.15 1.68 22.78
C TYR A 267 -21.46 1.25 23.41
N SER A 268 -21.77 1.89 24.54
CA SER A 268 -23.14 2.20 24.87
C SER A 268 -23.71 3.01 23.70
N ALA A 269 -24.76 2.52 23.06
CA ALA A 269 -25.58 3.31 22.17
C ALA A 269 -26.23 4.42 23.01
N ARG A 270 -25.52 5.55 23.13
CA ARG A 270 -26.13 6.82 23.52
C ARG A 270 -26.84 7.33 22.27
N MET A 271 -28.16 7.22 22.23
CA MET A 271 -28.98 8.11 21.42
C MET A 271 -28.80 9.54 21.94
N VAL A 272 -27.80 10.29 21.47
CA VAL A 272 -27.73 11.75 21.69
C VAL A 272 -26.91 12.40 20.56
N ALA A 273 -27.57 12.90 19.52
CA ALA A 273 -27.08 13.98 18.66
C ALA A 273 -28.22 14.63 17.85
N THR A 274 -29.18 13.82 17.39
CA THR A 274 -30.31 14.31 16.57
C THR A 274 -31.36 15.08 17.36
N ASP A 275 -31.59 14.76 18.64
CA ASP A 275 -32.64 15.41 19.43
C ASP A 275 -32.30 16.87 19.81
N GLU A 276 -31.03 17.14 20.15
CA GLU A 276 -30.56 18.49 20.45
C GLU A 276 -30.51 19.37 19.19
N LEU A 277 -30.05 18.81 18.07
CA LEU A 277 -30.06 19.49 16.77
C LEU A 277 -31.49 19.80 16.31
N THR A 278 -32.40 18.84 16.44
CA THR A 278 -33.84 19.01 16.11
C THR A 278 -34.50 20.02 17.03
N ALA A 279 -34.16 20.03 18.32
CA ALA A 279 -34.65 21.03 19.28
C ALA A 279 -34.14 22.44 18.95
N ARG A 280 -32.86 22.59 18.56
CA ARG A 280 -32.26 23.88 18.16
C ARG A 280 -32.88 24.43 16.87
N LEU A 281 -33.11 23.57 15.87
CA LEU A 281 -33.77 23.96 14.63
C LEU A 281 -35.24 24.34 14.87
N SER A 282 -35.95 23.54 15.68
CA SER A 282 -37.34 23.82 16.06
C SER A 282 -37.49 25.13 16.84
N ALA A 283 -36.55 25.46 17.73
CA ALA A 283 -36.54 26.73 18.47
C ALA A 283 -36.41 27.97 17.56
N LEU A 284 -35.87 27.80 16.35
CA LEU A 284 -35.77 28.83 15.32
C LEU A 284 -36.89 28.73 14.27
N SER A 285 -37.89 27.87 14.49
CA SER A 285 -38.94 27.54 13.51
C SER A 285 -38.40 27.04 12.17
N LEU A 286 -37.24 26.39 12.17
CA LEU A 286 -36.63 25.75 11.00
C LEU A 286 -36.96 24.25 11.03
N ALA A 287 -37.70 23.77 10.03
CA ALA A 287 -38.10 22.38 9.93
C ALA A 287 -37.30 21.68 8.81
N PRO A 288 -36.45 20.68 9.11
CA PRO A 288 -35.83 19.86 8.09
C PRO A 288 -36.85 19.21 7.17
N SER A 289 -36.59 19.20 5.86
CA SER A 289 -37.44 18.48 4.90
C SER A 289 -37.29 16.96 5.05
N ALA A 290 -36.14 16.52 5.55
CA ALA A 290 -35.86 15.12 5.87
C ALA A 290 -34.66 15.02 6.83
N LEU A 291 -34.59 13.89 7.54
CA LEU A 291 -33.43 13.46 8.30
C LEU A 291 -33.16 12.00 7.94
N ALA A 292 -31.97 11.70 7.43
CA ALA A 292 -31.59 10.37 6.96
C ALA A 292 -30.43 9.83 7.80
N ALA A 293 -30.60 8.62 8.33
CA ALA A 293 -29.51 7.83 8.91
C ALA A 293 -28.91 6.96 7.81
N HIS A 294 -27.59 6.91 7.74
CA HIS A 294 -26.85 6.14 6.74
C HIS A 294 -25.49 5.68 7.32
N PRO A 295 -24.80 4.70 6.70
CA PRO A 295 -23.45 4.33 7.11
C PRO A 295 -22.49 5.53 7.08
N ALA A 296 -21.42 5.50 7.88
CA ALA A 296 -20.44 6.58 7.94
C ALA A 296 -19.84 6.88 6.55
N VAL A 297 -19.80 8.16 6.16
CA VAL A 297 -19.25 8.61 4.86
C VAL A 297 -18.09 9.58 5.04
N SER A 298 -17.13 9.57 4.10
CA SER A 298 -15.89 10.38 4.18
C SER A 298 -15.60 11.24 2.94
N ASN A 299 -16.44 11.15 1.90
CA ASN A 299 -16.33 11.97 0.70
C ASN A 299 -17.68 12.13 -0.02
N PRO A 300 -17.84 13.14 -0.90
CA PRO A 300 -19.11 13.42 -1.58
C PRO A 300 -19.68 12.26 -2.41
N GLY A 301 -18.82 11.43 -3.01
CA GLY A 301 -19.25 10.27 -3.80
C GLY A 301 -19.93 9.20 -2.95
N GLN A 302 -19.25 8.80 -1.86
CA GLN A 302 -19.82 7.90 -0.85
C GLN A 302 -21.10 8.49 -0.23
N TRP A 303 -21.12 9.80 -0.02
CA TRP A 303 -22.28 10.49 0.56
C TRP A 303 -23.51 10.42 -0.35
N LYS A 304 -23.36 10.68 -1.65
CA LYS A 304 -24.46 10.53 -2.62
C LYS A 304 -24.97 9.09 -2.70
N GLU A 305 -24.06 8.11 -2.72
CA GLU A 305 -24.43 6.69 -2.77
C GLU A 305 -25.21 6.26 -1.52
N ALA A 306 -24.71 6.62 -0.33
CA ALA A 306 -25.35 6.30 0.94
C ALA A 306 -26.74 6.93 1.06
N LEU A 307 -26.92 8.17 0.58
CA LEU A 307 -28.22 8.84 0.54
C LEU A 307 -29.16 8.24 -0.51
N GLY A 308 -28.65 7.72 -1.63
CA GLY A 308 -29.45 7.02 -2.64
C GLY A 308 -30.11 5.73 -2.12
N LEU A 309 -29.55 5.15 -1.05
CA LEU A 309 -30.05 3.93 -0.41
C LEU A 309 -30.84 4.21 0.89
N ALA A 310 -30.80 5.44 1.42
CA ALA A 310 -31.40 5.77 2.70
C ALA A 310 -32.90 6.08 2.59
N PRO A 311 -33.76 5.52 3.48
CA PRO A 311 -35.18 5.81 3.47
C PRO A 311 -35.46 7.26 3.90
N GLY A 312 -36.46 7.90 3.28
CA GLY A 312 -36.90 9.24 3.65
C GLY A 312 -36.09 10.40 3.05
N VAL A 313 -35.13 10.11 2.14
CA VAL A 313 -34.38 11.14 1.40
C VAL A 313 -35.28 11.81 0.34
N PRO A 314 -35.23 13.14 0.17
CA PRO A 314 -35.98 13.85 -0.87
C PRO A 314 -35.62 13.36 -2.28
N SER A 315 -36.59 13.35 -3.20
CA SER A 315 -36.40 12.90 -4.59
C SER A 315 -35.40 13.73 -5.41
N SER A 316 -35.08 14.94 -4.96
CA SER A 316 -34.03 15.80 -5.51
C SER A 316 -33.37 16.58 -4.38
N PHE A 317 -32.04 16.65 -4.37
CA PHE A 317 -31.26 17.41 -3.40
C PHE A 317 -29.89 17.77 -3.99
N GLU A 318 -29.21 18.70 -3.34
CA GLU A 318 -27.83 19.07 -3.66
C GLU A 318 -26.93 18.89 -2.43
N LEU A 319 -25.66 18.52 -2.63
CA LEU A 319 -24.71 18.44 -1.52
C LEU A 319 -24.18 19.84 -1.16
N CYS A 320 -24.03 20.11 0.13
CA CYS A 320 -23.41 21.31 0.64
C CYS A 320 -22.18 20.95 1.48
N LYS A 321 -21.03 21.53 1.14
CA LYS A 321 -19.76 21.32 1.84
C LYS A 321 -19.49 22.43 2.86
N THR A 322 -18.85 22.05 3.95
CA THR A 322 -18.33 22.99 4.96
C THR A 322 -16.82 22.81 5.07
N LEU A 323 -16.06 23.84 4.68
CA LEU A 323 -14.60 23.84 4.74
C LEU A 323 -14.14 24.78 5.84
N VAL A 324 -13.15 24.37 6.63
CA VAL A 324 -12.56 25.25 7.65
C VAL A 324 -11.10 25.49 7.26
N PHE A 325 -10.73 26.76 7.13
CA PHE A 325 -9.36 27.19 6.87
C PHE A 325 -8.76 27.86 8.11
N LYS A 326 -7.44 27.68 8.28
CA LYS A 326 -6.60 28.35 9.25
C LYS A 326 -5.70 29.36 8.52
N PRO A 327 -5.80 30.67 8.80
CA PRO A 327 -4.85 31.65 8.27
C PRO A 327 -3.49 31.52 8.95
N LYS A 328 -2.42 31.86 8.23
CA LYS A 328 -1.07 31.96 8.79
C LYS A 328 -0.95 33.20 9.66
N THR A 329 -0.90 33.00 10.97
CA THR A 329 -0.64 34.03 11.99
C THR A 329 0.77 33.87 12.58
N ALA A 330 1.27 34.91 13.25
CA ALA A 330 2.52 34.81 14.02
C ALA A 330 2.37 33.78 15.15
N LYS A 331 3.46 33.12 15.57
CA LYS A 331 3.44 32.01 16.56
C LYS A 331 2.76 32.36 17.91
N SER A 332 2.59 33.64 18.23
CA SER A 332 1.97 34.15 19.46
C SER A 332 0.50 34.56 19.32
N ALA A 333 -0.08 34.55 18.11
CA ALA A 333 -1.45 35.02 17.86
C ALA A 333 -2.40 33.86 17.60
N THR A 334 -3.49 33.78 18.39
CA THR A 334 -4.56 32.80 18.20
C THR A 334 -5.20 32.98 16.82
N PRO A 335 -5.07 32.01 15.91
CA PRO A 335 -5.62 32.13 14.56
C PRO A 335 -7.14 32.02 14.60
N VAL A 336 -7.83 32.98 13.97
CA VAL A 336 -9.28 32.97 13.79
C VAL A 336 -9.61 32.06 12.59
N PRO A 337 -10.32 30.94 12.77
CA PRO A 337 -10.67 30.05 11.66
C PRO A 337 -11.62 30.72 10.67
N VAL A 338 -11.50 30.38 9.39
CA VAL A 338 -12.43 30.82 8.33
C VAL A 338 -13.29 29.63 7.92
N VAL A 339 -14.60 29.68 8.19
CA VAL A 339 -15.57 28.63 7.87
C VAL A 339 -16.29 28.99 6.58
N VAL A 340 -16.11 28.19 5.54
CA VAL A 340 -16.70 28.38 4.21
C VAL A 340 -17.81 27.36 3.98
N ILE A 341 -19.00 27.85 3.71
CA ILE A 341 -20.21 27.06 3.45
C ILE A 341 -20.61 27.30 2.00
N ALA A 342 -20.54 26.27 1.17
CA ALA A 342 -20.76 26.36 -0.27
C ALA A 342 -21.40 25.08 -0.83
N ARG A 343 -21.97 25.17 -2.03
CA ARG A 343 -22.41 23.97 -2.76
C ARG A 343 -21.19 23.10 -3.06
N ASP A 344 -21.37 21.78 -3.08
CA ASP A 344 -20.26 20.84 -3.29
C ASP A 344 -19.49 21.15 -4.60
N GLU A 345 -20.23 21.50 -5.65
CA GLU A 345 -19.71 21.85 -6.98
C GLU A 345 -19.10 23.26 -7.07
N THR A 346 -19.34 24.15 -6.11
CA THR A 346 -18.77 25.51 -6.12
C THR A 346 -17.26 25.46 -5.91
N GLU A 347 -16.49 26.01 -6.84
CA GLU A 347 -15.04 26.13 -6.67
C GLU A 347 -14.67 27.21 -5.64
N THR A 348 -14.08 26.81 -4.52
CA THR A 348 -13.71 27.70 -3.42
C THR A 348 -12.19 27.91 -3.38
N SER A 349 -11.69 28.96 -4.03
CA SER A 349 -10.25 29.29 -4.06
C SER A 349 -9.79 29.92 -2.73
N SER A 350 -8.91 29.22 -2.00
CA SER A 350 -8.32 29.72 -0.76
C SER A 350 -7.49 30.98 -0.97
N GLY A 351 -6.80 31.11 -2.12
CA GLY A 351 -6.03 32.30 -2.47
C GLY A 351 -6.90 33.52 -2.73
N ALA A 352 -8.01 33.36 -3.45
CA ALA A 352 -8.94 34.45 -3.71
C ALA A 352 -9.66 34.91 -2.43
N LEU A 353 -10.05 33.97 -1.58
CA LEU A 353 -10.59 34.25 -0.24
C LEU A 353 -9.58 34.98 0.64
N ALA A 354 -8.33 34.52 0.65
CA ALA A 354 -7.24 35.16 1.39
C ALA A 354 -7.06 36.63 0.96
N LYS A 355 -7.09 36.90 -0.35
CA LYS A 355 -7.03 38.27 -0.89
C LYS A 355 -8.25 39.10 -0.50
N LYS A 356 -9.48 38.57 -0.65
CA LYS A 356 -10.74 39.27 -0.34
C LYS A 356 -10.81 39.72 1.12
N PHE A 357 -10.36 38.87 2.04
CA PHE A 357 -10.41 39.13 3.48
C PHE A 357 -9.06 39.63 4.04
N ASN A 358 -8.08 39.93 3.19
CA ASN A 358 -6.74 40.38 3.56
C ASN A 358 -6.04 39.47 4.59
N LEU A 359 -6.19 38.15 4.39
CA LEU A 359 -5.59 37.10 5.20
C LEU A 359 -4.34 36.54 4.51
N LYS A 360 -3.36 36.09 5.29
CA LYS A 360 -2.15 35.45 4.76
C LYS A 360 -2.31 33.93 4.76
N ASP A 361 -2.11 33.30 3.61
CA ASP A 361 -1.92 31.84 3.45
C ASP A 361 -2.98 30.99 4.19
N LEU A 362 -4.17 30.89 3.59
CA LEU A 362 -5.28 30.07 4.08
C LEU A 362 -5.03 28.58 3.78
N ARG A 363 -4.83 27.79 4.83
CA ARG A 363 -4.62 26.34 4.76
C ARG A 363 -5.81 25.61 5.37
N LEU A 364 -6.14 24.41 4.89
CA LEU A 364 -7.20 23.62 5.54
C LEU A 364 -6.85 23.37 7.02
N ALA A 365 -7.87 23.43 7.87
CA ALA A 365 -7.74 23.16 9.30
C ALA A 365 -7.33 21.70 9.54
N THR A 366 -6.48 21.48 10.53
CA THR A 366 -6.11 20.13 11.00
C THR A 366 -7.21 19.55 11.87
N ASP A 367 -7.33 18.23 11.93
CA ASP A 367 -8.32 17.54 12.77
C ASP A 367 -8.27 17.99 14.24
N ASP A 368 -7.07 18.26 14.78
CA ASP A 368 -6.92 18.78 16.14
C ASP A 368 -7.61 20.15 16.32
N LEU A 369 -7.51 21.05 15.33
CA LEU A 369 -8.18 22.35 15.39
C LEU A 369 -9.71 22.18 15.32
N LEU A 370 -10.19 21.22 14.53
CA LEU A 370 -11.61 20.94 14.41
C LEU A 370 -12.20 20.35 15.70
N LYS A 371 -11.48 19.43 16.34
CA LYS A 371 -11.84 18.86 17.64
C LYS A 371 -11.80 19.92 18.74
N ASP A 372 -10.78 20.77 18.76
CA ASP A 372 -10.64 21.82 19.78
C ASP A 372 -11.71 22.92 19.63
N PHE A 373 -12.07 23.28 18.39
CA PHE A 373 -12.98 24.40 18.13
C PHE A 373 -14.45 24.00 18.01
N PHE A 374 -14.75 22.87 17.35
CA PHE A 374 -16.11 22.41 17.08
C PHE A 374 -16.49 21.13 17.84
N ALA A 375 -15.53 20.45 18.48
CA ALA A 375 -15.71 19.09 19.03
C ALA A 375 -16.15 18.07 17.97
N LEU A 376 -15.76 18.30 16.71
CA LEU A 376 -16.08 17.45 15.56
C LEU A 376 -14.82 17.06 14.80
N ASP A 377 -14.86 15.91 14.14
CA ASP A 377 -13.89 15.57 13.10
C ASP A 377 -14.27 16.18 11.75
N LYS A 378 -13.37 16.08 10.78
CA LYS A 378 -13.54 16.63 9.43
C LYS A 378 -14.75 16.05 8.68
N ASP A 379 -15.12 14.79 8.93
CA ASP A 379 -16.17 14.07 8.22
C ASP A 379 -17.56 14.34 8.85
N SER A 380 -17.57 15.01 10.01
CA SER A 380 -18.75 15.47 10.74
C SER A 380 -19.03 16.96 10.53
N LEU A 381 -18.20 17.68 9.77
CA LEU A 381 -18.33 19.14 9.64
C LEU A 381 -19.64 19.55 8.98
N SER A 382 -20.29 20.54 9.60
CA SER A 382 -21.60 21.03 9.20
C SER A 382 -21.72 22.53 9.47
N PRO A 383 -22.53 23.28 8.70
CA PRO A 383 -22.91 24.64 9.09
C PRO A 383 -23.56 24.68 10.48
N LEU A 384 -24.20 23.59 10.90
CA LEU A 384 -24.90 23.47 12.17
C LEU A 384 -23.95 23.28 13.38
N ALA A 385 -22.65 23.10 13.12
CA ALA A 385 -21.61 23.13 14.15
C ALA A 385 -21.34 24.55 14.70
N LEU A 386 -21.80 25.58 13.98
CA LEU A 386 -21.75 26.95 14.46
C LEU A 386 -22.81 27.18 15.54
N THR A 387 -22.41 27.80 16.64
CA THR A 387 -23.27 28.13 17.78
C THR A 387 -23.01 29.58 18.19
N LYS A 388 -23.88 30.15 19.04
CA LYS A 388 -23.65 31.52 19.57
C LYS A 388 -22.31 31.65 20.30
N ASP A 389 -21.78 30.55 20.85
CA ASP A 389 -20.53 30.55 21.62
C ASP A 389 -19.27 30.56 20.75
N ASN A 390 -19.33 29.99 19.55
CA ASN A 390 -18.16 29.85 18.67
C ASN A 390 -18.23 30.75 17.42
N PHE A 391 -19.41 31.27 17.06
CA PHE A 391 -19.60 32.10 15.88
C PHE A 391 -18.74 33.38 15.92
N SER A 392 -18.66 34.05 17.08
CA SER A 392 -17.83 35.26 17.26
C SER A 392 -16.32 35.00 17.23
N ARG A 393 -15.90 33.73 17.29
CA ARG A 393 -14.49 33.31 17.30
C ARG A 393 -14.00 32.80 15.94
N CYS A 394 -14.82 32.88 14.91
CA CYS A 394 -14.47 32.49 13.55
C CYS A 394 -15.01 33.50 12.53
N GLN A 395 -14.50 33.44 11.31
CA GLN A 395 -15.00 34.20 10.18
C GLN A 395 -15.85 33.28 9.31
N VAL A 396 -17.15 33.56 9.19
CA VAL A 396 -18.09 32.71 8.45
C VAL A 396 -18.34 33.30 7.05
N VAL A 397 -18.13 32.47 6.03
CA VAL A 397 -18.30 32.81 4.62
C VAL A 397 -19.36 31.91 4.00
N LEU A 398 -20.41 32.51 3.45
CA LEU A 398 -21.53 31.82 2.81
C LEU A 398 -21.52 32.08 1.31
N ASP A 399 -21.58 31.03 0.51
CA ASP A 399 -21.78 31.14 -0.94
C ASP A 399 -23.13 31.79 -1.25
N SER A 400 -23.10 32.87 -2.04
CA SER A 400 -24.27 33.64 -2.45
C SER A 400 -25.34 32.81 -3.16
N THR A 401 -24.96 31.69 -3.78
CA THR A 401 -25.90 30.81 -4.49
C THR A 401 -26.76 29.96 -3.55
N ILE A 402 -26.33 29.75 -2.30
CA ILE A 402 -27.02 28.87 -1.34
C ILE A 402 -28.45 29.34 -1.10
N ALA A 403 -28.67 30.62 -0.79
CA ALA A 403 -30.00 31.14 -0.48
C ALA A 403 -30.98 31.13 -1.67
N GLY A 404 -30.46 31.06 -2.90
CA GLY A 404 -31.24 31.07 -4.14
C GLY A 404 -31.62 29.68 -4.67
N THR A 405 -31.11 28.61 -4.08
CA THR A 405 -31.38 27.24 -4.53
C THR A 405 -32.80 26.78 -4.15
N SER A 406 -33.52 26.21 -5.13
CA SER A 406 -34.87 25.66 -4.93
C SER A 406 -34.87 24.21 -4.41
N ALA A 407 -33.79 23.45 -4.63
CA ALA A 407 -33.62 22.09 -4.11
C ALA A 407 -33.16 22.11 -2.63
N PRO A 408 -33.60 21.15 -1.80
CA PRO A 408 -33.03 20.96 -0.46
C PRO A 408 -31.52 20.68 -0.53
N LEU A 409 -30.77 21.24 0.43
CA LEU A 409 -29.34 21.00 0.58
C LEU A 409 -29.11 19.94 1.67
N ALA A 410 -28.34 18.91 1.33
CA ALA A 410 -27.89 17.88 2.26
C ALA A 410 -26.70 18.37 3.07
N LEU A 411 -26.82 18.32 4.40
CA LEU A 411 -25.81 18.69 5.37
C LEU A 411 -25.55 17.53 6.32
N HIS A 412 -24.30 17.33 6.73
CA HIS A 412 -24.02 16.43 7.85
C HIS A 412 -24.78 16.91 9.10
N ALA A 413 -25.39 15.99 9.83
CA ALA A 413 -26.05 16.28 11.11
C ALA A 413 -25.03 16.29 12.26
N SER A 414 -23.89 16.96 12.04
CA SER A 414 -22.72 16.94 12.92
C SER A 414 -22.19 15.52 13.22
N SER A 415 -22.34 14.61 12.26
CA SER A 415 -21.97 13.20 12.33
C SER A 415 -21.70 12.65 10.92
N PRO A 416 -20.81 11.66 10.74
CA PRO A 416 -20.59 11.04 9.44
C PRO A 416 -21.72 10.07 9.06
N GLU A 417 -22.61 9.72 9.99
CA GLU A 417 -23.66 8.69 9.85
C GLU A 417 -25.08 9.27 9.71
N ALA A 418 -25.21 10.59 9.69
CA ALA A 418 -26.52 11.24 9.61
C ALA A 418 -26.49 12.50 8.77
N THR A 419 -27.55 12.69 7.99
CA THR A 419 -27.75 13.85 7.10
C THR A 419 -29.07 14.54 7.38
N VAL A 420 -29.04 15.86 7.45
CA VAL A 420 -30.22 16.72 7.55
C VAL A 420 -30.39 17.51 6.25
N PHE A 421 -31.64 17.63 5.78
CA PHE A 421 -31.97 18.36 4.57
C PHE A 421 -32.67 19.68 4.93
N LEU A 422 -32.07 20.80 4.52
CA LEU A 422 -32.60 22.15 4.78
C LEU A 422 -32.71 22.93 3.47
N SER A 423 -33.66 23.86 3.40
CA SER A 423 -33.67 24.81 2.27
C SER A 423 -32.49 25.78 2.39
N GLY A 424 -32.01 26.29 1.26
CA GLY A 424 -30.96 27.31 1.25
C GLY A 424 -31.30 28.55 2.09
N LYS A 425 -32.59 28.92 2.11
CA LYS A 425 -33.12 30.01 2.95
C LYS A 425 -33.02 29.69 4.44
N ASP A 426 -33.27 28.45 4.84
CA ASP A 426 -33.19 28.03 6.25
C ASP A 426 -31.74 28.01 6.73
N ILE A 427 -30.80 27.58 5.89
CA ILE A 427 -29.36 27.63 6.19
C ILE A 427 -28.91 29.08 6.38
N ALA A 428 -29.30 30.00 5.48
CA ALA A 428 -28.98 31.41 5.61
C ALA A 428 -29.62 32.03 6.87
N THR A 429 -30.86 31.68 7.17
CA THR A 429 -31.59 32.14 8.37
C THR A 429 -30.91 31.65 9.65
N TYR A 430 -30.51 30.38 9.69
CA TYR A 430 -29.77 29.80 10.80
C TYR A 430 -28.47 30.56 11.06
N LEU A 431 -27.63 30.75 10.04
CA LEU A 431 -26.34 31.44 10.19
C LEU A 431 -26.53 32.91 10.59
N THR A 432 -27.52 33.59 10.01
CA THR A 432 -27.84 34.98 10.36
C THR A 432 -28.32 35.12 11.80
N SER A 433 -29.01 34.09 12.35
CA SER A 433 -29.45 34.08 13.76
C SER A 433 -28.30 34.01 14.78
N LEU A 434 -27.10 33.68 14.32
CA LEU A 434 -25.88 33.60 15.13
C LEU A 434 -25.04 34.88 15.09
N GLU A 435 -25.39 35.85 14.23
CA GLU A 435 -24.66 37.11 14.13
C GLU A 435 -24.67 37.88 15.46
N THR A 436 -23.54 38.54 15.74
CA THR A 436 -23.39 39.50 16.84
C THR A 436 -23.07 40.87 16.28
N ALA A 437 -22.91 41.88 17.15
CA ALA A 437 -22.50 43.21 16.69
C ALA A 437 -21.08 43.18 16.05
N GLU A 438 -20.24 42.24 16.47
CA GLU A 438 -18.83 42.11 16.08
C GLU A 438 -18.56 41.04 15.02
N ALA A 439 -19.46 40.06 14.84
CA ALA A 439 -19.29 38.95 13.89
C ALA A 439 -20.53 38.79 13.00
N LYS A 440 -20.33 38.81 11.68
CA LYS A 440 -21.38 38.71 10.66
C LYS A 440 -21.06 37.64 9.62
N VAL A 441 -22.09 37.12 8.97
CA VAL A 441 -21.92 36.21 7.83
C VAL A 441 -21.46 37.02 6.61
N HIS A 442 -20.36 36.60 5.98
CA HIS A 442 -19.88 37.19 4.75
C HIS A 442 -20.43 36.43 3.55
N VAL A 443 -21.43 37.00 2.87
CA VAL A 443 -21.97 36.42 1.63
C VAL A 443 -21.01 36.72 0.48
N VAL A 444 -20.56 35.67 -0.23
CA VAL A 444 -19.57 35.75 -1.30
C VAL A 444 -20.09 35.09 -2.56
N ASP A 445 -20.08 35.83 -3.67
CA ASP A 445 -20.20 35.26 -5.01
C ASP A 445 -18.83 34.72 -5.43
N PHE A 446 -18.70 33.39 -5.41
CA PHE A 446 -17.45 32.70 -5.75
C PHE A 446 -17.13 32.75 -7.25
N ALA A 447 -18.15 32.86 -8.11
CA ALA A 447 -17.94 33.00 -9.55
C ALA A 447 -17.40 34.40 -9.88
N ALA A 448 -17.98 35.44 -9.28
CA ALA A 448 -17.47 36.80 -9.41
C ALA A 448 -16.09 36.96 -8.75
N LEU A 449 -15.86 36.36 -7.57
CA LEU A 449 -14.57 36.41 -6.89
C LEU A 449 -13.46 35.75 -7.71
N LYS A 450 -13.78 34.66 -8.43
CA LYS A 450 -12.87 34.03 -9.38
C LYS A 450 -12.56 34.97 -10.55
N ALA A 451 -13.58 35.60 -11.14
CA ALA A 451 -13.40 36.54 -12.24
C ALA A 451 -12.59 37.81 -11.83
N GLU A 452 -12.80 38.34 -10.62
CA GLU A 452 -12.04 39.47 -10.07
C GLU A 452 -10.56 39.13 -9.79
N ALA A 453 -10.29 37.89 -9.36
CA ALA A 453 -8.93 37.39 -9.19
C ALA A 453 -8.19 37.28 -10.53
N GLU A 454 -8.92 37.07 -11.63
CA GLU A 454 -8.40 37.00 -13.00
C GLU A 454 -8.24 38.39 -13.68
N ALA A 455 -8.89 39.46 -13.16
CA ALA A 455 -9.01 40.77 -13.83
C ALA A 455 -8.10 41.92 -13.30
N THR A 456 -7.19 41.72 -12.33
CA THR A 456 -6.31 42.80 -11.82
C THR A 456 -4.98 42.92 -12.61
N PRO A 457 -4.62 44.07 -13.21
CA PRO A 457 -3.31 44.30 -13.84
C PRO A 457 -2.30 44.95 -12.87
N GLY A 458 -1.14 44.29 -12.69
CA GLY A 458 0.10 44.91 -12.16
C GLY A 458 0.26 44.93 -10.63
N GLY A 459 0.94 43.91 -10.09
CA GLY A 459 1.46 43.85 -8.72
C GLY A 459 2.19 42.53 -8.47
N VAL A 460 3.51 42.61 -8.27
CA VAL A 460 4.54 41.55 -8.17
C VAL A 460 4.08 40.25 -7.47
N GLY A 461 4.07 39.14 -8.22
CA GLY A 461 3.71 37.77 -7.81
C GLY A 461 3.16 36.94 -8.99
N PRO A 462 3.34 35.61 -9.04
CA PRO A 462 3.67 34.88 -10.29
C PRO A 462 2.47 34.43 -11.13
N VAL A 463 2.50 34.70 -12.43
CA VAL A 463 1.54 34.30 -13.48
C VAL A 463 2.30 33.45 -14.51
N GLY A 464 1.93 32.25 -14.94
CA GLY A 464 0.58 31.69 -15.10
C GLY A 464 0.12 31.82 -16.55
N LYS A 465 0.71 31.06 -17.47
CA LYS A 465 0.40 31.08 -18.91
C LYS A 465 -1.05 30.68 -19.21
N ALA A 466 -1.63 31.41 -20.16
CA ALA A 466 -2.93 31.21 -20.78
C ALA A 466 -3.04 29.94 -21.64
N ALA A 467 -4.27 29.44 -21.76
CA ALA A 467 -4.68 28.35 -22.64
C ALA A 467 -4.81 28.80 -24.12
N PRO A 468 -4.59 27.89 -25.10
CA PRO A 468 -4.93 28.15 -26.50
C PRO A 468 -6.41 27.78 -26.81
N ALA A 469 -6.95 28.44 -27.83
CA ALA A 469 -8.36 28.47 -28.23
C ALA A 469 -8.95 27.14 -28.73
N LYS A 470 -10.25 26.96 -28.47
CA LYS A 470 -11.13 25.89 -28.96
C LYS A 470 -11.20 25.80 -30.49
N LYS A 471 -11.22 24.58 -31.03
CA LYS A 471 -11.94 24.23 -32.27
C LYS A 471 -12.66 22.89 -32.14
N ALA A 472 -13.93 22.94 -32.56
CA ALA A 472 -14.91 21.91 -32.95
C ALA A 472 -15.16 20.73 -32.00
N GLU A 473 -16.39 20.71 -31.47
CA GLU A 473 -17.07 19.56 -30.88
C GLU A 473 -17.25 18.45 -31.91
N ASP A 474 -16.85 17.23 -31.55
CA ASP A 474 -17.49 16.01 -32.04
C ASP A 474 -18.21 15.35 -30.86
N ALA A 475 -19.42 14.87 -31.15
CA ALA A 475 -20.49 14.55 -30.21
C ALA A 475 -20.10 13.60 -29.07
N LYS A 476 -20.40 14.01 -27.83
CA LYS A 476 -20.35 13.14 -26.65
C LYS A 476 -21.55 12.20 -26.66
N ILE A 477 -21.27 10.90 -26.55
CA ILE A 477 -22.23 9.90 -26.06
C ILE A 477 -22.19 10.00 -24.52
N GLU A 478 -23.33 10.25 -23.89
CA GLU A 478 -23.48 10.20 -22.42
C GLU A 478 -23.36 8.75 -21.93
N GLY A 479 -22.38 8.48 -21.05
CA GLY A 479 -22.24 7.17 -20.39
C GLY A 479 -20.84 6.76 -19.91
N ALA A 480 -19.76 7.43 -20.31
CA ALA A 480 -18.41 7.02 -19.91
C ALA A 480 -17.98 7.59 -18.54
N VAL A 481 -17.85 6.73 -17.53
CA VAL A 481 -17.14 7.02 -16.27
C VAL A 481 -15.69 7.42 -16.60
N GLN A 482 -15.20 8.56 -16.07
CA GLN A 482 -13.84 9.09 -16.36
C GLN A 482 -12.72 8.21 -15.78
N ILE A 483 -12.36 7.14 -16.49
CA ILE A 483 -11.24 6.25 -16.15
C ILE A 483 -9.88 6.80 -16.67
N ALA A 484 -9.89 7.67 -17.69
CA ALA A 484 -8.69 8.13 -18.39
C ALA A 484 -7.73 9.01 -17.58
N ILE A 485 -6.42 8.86 -17.82
CA ILE A 485 -5.38 9.77 -17.28
C ILE A 485 -5.58 11.15 -17.92
N GLY A 486 -6.14 12.10 -17.16
CA GLY A 486 -6.60 13.41 -17.67
C GLY A 486 -5.49 14.41 -18.02
N VAL A 487 -4.21 14.02 -17.91
CA VAL A 487 -3.04 14.89 -18.12
C VAL A 487 -1.97 14.11 -18.87
N LYS A 488 -1.31 14.73 -19.85
CA LYS A 488 -0.21 14.09 -20.59
C LYS A 488 1.11 14.19 -19.82
N LYS A 489 1.86 13.09 -19.76
CA LYS A 489 3.18 12.92 -19.15
C LYS A 489 4.15 14.02 -19.53
N GLU A 490 4.16 14.44 -20.80
CA GLU A 490 5.10 15.42 -21.33
C GLU A 490 4.73 16.87 -20.97
N LEU A 491 3.46 17.12 -20.63
CA LEU A 491 2.94 18.46 -20.37
C LEU A 491 2.99 18.83 -18.89
N ASP A 492 2.54 17.93 -18.01
CA ASP A 492 2.57 18.10 -16.56
C ASP A 492 2.90 16.76 -15.91
N PHE A 493 4.20 16.49 -15.84
CA PHE A 493 4.75 15.25 -15.33
C PHE A 493 4.40 14.96 -13.86
N PRO A 494 4.48 15.94 -12.91
CA PRO A 494 4.08 15.69 -11.52
C PRO A 494 2.62 15.25 -11.38
N THR A 495 1.69 15.96 -12.00
CA THR A 495 0.26 15.62 -11.94
C THR A 495 -0.02 14.31 -12.65
N TRP A 496 0.61 14.07 -13.81
CA TRP A 496 0.52 12.78 -14.51
C TRP A 496 0.98 11.62 -13.61
N TYR A 497 2.12 11.75 -12.94
CA TYR A 497 2.69 10.70 -12.09
C TYR A 497 1.76 10.35 -10.93
N THR A 498 1.22 11.36 -10.24
CA THR A 498 0.22 11.17 -9.19
C THR A 498 -1.04 10.49 -9.73
N ASN A 499 -1.56 10.95 -10.87
CA ASN A 499 -2.77 10.38 -11.47
C ASN A 499 -2.57 8.92 -11.85
N VAL A 500 -1.42 8.56 -12.42
CA VAL A 500 -1.09 7.16 -12.75
C VAL A 500 -1.11 6.30 -11.50
N LEU A 501 -0.37 6.68 -10.45
CA LEU A 501 -0.26 5.85 -9.24
C LEU A 501 -1.60 5.67 -8.51
N ILE A 502 -2.44 6.70 -8.46
CA ILE A 502 -3.75 6.62 -7.79
C ILE A 502 -4.75 5.83 -8.64
N LYS A 503 -4.85 6.13 -9.93
CA LYS A 503 -5.81 5.46 -10.82
C LYS A 503 -5.44 3.99 -11.10
N ALA A 504 -4.15 3.67 -11.08
CA ALA A 504 -3.66 2.29 -11.10
C ALA A 504 -3.86 1.55 -9.76
N GLU A 505 -4.35 2.25 -8.73
CA GLU A 505 -4.43 1.76 -7.36
C GLU A 505 -3.12 1.20 -6.82
N MET A 506 -2.02 1.88 -7.14
CA MET A 506 -0.70 1.60 -6.58
C MET A 506 -0.52 2.25 -5.21
N ILE A 507 -1.03 3.47 -5.03
CA ILE A 507 -0.92 4.20 -3.76
C ILE A 507 -2.24 4.88 -3.39
N ASP A 508 -2.37 5.22 -2.10
CA ASP A 508 -3.26 6.27 -1.62
C ASP A 508 -2.47 7.28 -0.77
N TYR A 509 -2.89 8.54 -0.78
CA TYR A 509 -2.30 9.55 0.09
C TYR A 509 -2.68 9.30 1.55
N TYR A 510 -1.72 9.45 2.45
CA TYR A 510 -1.98 9.40 3.89
C TYR A 510 -2.15 10.82 4.46
N SER A 511 -2.79 10.93 5.62
CA SER A 511 -3.04 12.23 6.27
C SER A 511 -1.77 12.88 6.84
N VAL A 512 -0.70 12.10 7.03
CA VAL A 512 0.61 12.60 7.44
C VAL A 512 1.43 12.93 6.20
N SER A 513 1.90 14.19 6.11
CA SER A 513 2.71 14.67 4.99
C SER A 513 3.96 13.80 4.76
N GLY A 514 4.22 13.44 3.51
CA GLY A 514 5.36 12.58 3.13
C GLY A 514 5.09 11.09 3.30
N CYS A 515 3.93 10.69 3.83
CA CYS A 515 3.52 9.29 3.94
C CYS A 515 2.50 8.90 2.85
N TYR A 516 2.62 7.67 2.36
CA TYR A 516 1.73 7.10 1.36
C TYR A 516 1.37 5.67 1.77
N ILE A 517 0.15 5.25 1.49
CA ILE A 517 -0.27 3.86 1.64
C ILE A 517 0.16 3.12 0.36
N LEU A 518 1.06 2.14 0.51
CA LEU A 518 1.36 1.21 -0.57
C LEU A 518 0.23 0.17 -0.65
N LYS A 519 -0.58 0.25 -1.70
CA LYS A 519 -1.69 -0.68 -1.92
C LYS A 519 -1.16 -2.03 -2.43
N PRO A 520 -1.96 -3.11 -2.42
CA PRO A 520 -1.49 -4.44 -2.81
C PRO A 520 -0.73 -4.46 -4.15
N TRP A 521 -1.16 -3.67 -5.13
CA TRP A 521 -0.50 -3.64 -6.45
C TRP A 521 0.96 -3.17 -6.40
N SER A 522 1.27 -2.10 -5.66
CA SER A 522 2.65 -1.63 -5.50
C SER A 522 3.43 -2.44 -4.48
N PHE A 523 2.78 -2.91 -3.42
CA PHE A 523 3.45 -3.70 -2.38
C PHE A 523 3.87 -5.07 -2.92
N THR A 524 3.10 -5.72 -3.80
CA THR A 524 3.51 -6.96 -4.46
C THR A 524 4.78 -6.77 -5.31
N ILE A 525 4.97 -5.62 -5.97
CA ILE A 525 6.22 -5.33 -6.68
C ILE A 525 7.38 -5.28 -5.70
N TRP A 526 7.19 -4.62 -4.55
CA TRP A 526 8.19 -4.55 -3.50
C TRP A 526 8.52 -5.95 -2.93
N GLU A 527 7.52 -6.77 -2.64
CA GLU A 527 7.71 -8.15 -2.17
C GLU A 527 8.51 -8.99 -3.16
N ARG A 528 8.32 -8.80 -4.48
CA ARG A 528 9.11 -9.51 -5.49
C ARG A 528 10.56 -9.04 -5.54
N ILE A 529 10.80 -7.74 -5.46
CA ILE A 529 12.16 -7.20 -5.35
C ILE A 529 12.84 -7.78 -4.09
N GLN A 530 12.13 -7.78 -2.95
CA GLN A 530 12.63 -8.33 -1.70
C GLN A 530 12.96 -9.82 -1.81
N GLN A 531 12.03 -10.65 -2.30
CA GLN A 531 12.22 -12.10 -2.43
C GLN A 531 13.41 -12.43 -3.35
N TRP A 532 13.50 -11.76 -4.49
CA TRP A 532 14.60 -11.97 -5.43
C TRP A 532 15.93 -11.54 -4.81
N PHE A 533 16.00 -10.33 -4.24
CA PHE A 533 17.23 -9.81 -3.67
C PHE A 533 17.69 -10.63 -2.45
N ASP A 534 16.76 -11.02 -1.59
CA ASP A 534 16.98 -11.90 -0.43
C ASP A 534 17.59 -13.25 -0.85
N SER A 535 17.06 -13.86 -1.92
CA SER A 535 17.66 -15.08 -2.48
C SER A 535 19.09 -14.87 -2.93
N LYS A 536 19.42 -13.71 -3.51
CA LYS A 536 20.75 -13.42 -4.05
C LYS A 536 21.78 -13.07 -3.00
N ILE A 537 21.42 -12.36 -1.96
CA ILE A 537 22.34 -12.07 -0.86
C ILE A 537 22.63 -13.32 -0.02
N LYS A 538 21.68 -14.26 0.08
CA LYS A 538 21.91 -15.57 0.72
C LYS A 538 22.92 -16.44 -0.05
N GLU A 539 23.02 -16.28 -1.37
CA GLU A 539 24.08 -16.90 -2.18
C GLU A 539 25.47 -16.30 -1.86
N LEU A 540 25.53 -15.13 -1.19
CA LEU A 540 26.73 -14.46 -0.69
C LEU A 540 26.92 -14.65 0.82
N ASP A 541 26.23 -15.63 1.41
CA ASP A 541 26.24 -15.95 2.84
C ASP A 541 25.73 -14.81 3.75
N VAL A 542 24.99 -13.83 3.23
CA VAL A 542 24.34 -12.77 4.02
C VAL A 542 23.14 -13.35 4.78
N GLU A 543 23.10 -13.13 6.09
CA GLU A 543 21.98 -13.52 6.94
C GLU A 543 20.99 -12.36 7.15
N ASN A 544 19.71 -12.63 7.39
CA ASN A 544 18.75 -11.60 7.77
C ASN A 544 18.65 -11.49 9.29
N SER A 545 18.40 -10.28 9.79
CA SER A 545 18.06 -10.07 11.20
C SER A 545 17.07 -8.92 11.37
N TYR A 546 16.86 -8.54 12.63
CA TYR A 546 16.13 -7.36 13.00
C TYR A 546 16.73 -6.75 14.27
N PHE A 547 17.03 -5.46 14.22
CA PHE A 547 17.42 -4.59 15.31
C PHE A 547 16.27 -3.63 15.64
N PRO A 548 16.21 -3.11 16.87
CA PRO A 548 15.14 -2.20 17.27
C PRO A 548 15.03 -0.95 16.40
N MET A 549 13.80 -0.52 16.15
CA MET A 549 13.49 0.74 15.44
C MET A 549 13.96 1.99 16.21
N PHE A 550 14.08 1.90 17.54
CA PHE A 550 14.45 3.01 18.40
C PHE A 550 15.95 3.02 18.70
N VAL A 551 16.53 4.22 18.72
CA VAL A 551 17.91 4.49 19.15
C VAL A 551 17.90 5.58 20.22
N SER A 552 18.69 5.42 21.27
CA SER A 552 18.76 6.44 22.33
C SER A 552 19.53 7.68 21.87
N SER A 553 19.17 8.83 22.44
CA SER A 553 19.85 10.10 22.14
C SER A 553 21.37 10.02 22.31
N LYS A 554 21.83 9.39 23.39
CA LYS A 554 23.26 9.21 23.72
C LYS A 554 24.03 8.41 22.67
N VAL A 555 23.40 7.41 22.05
CA VAL A 555 24.05 6.57 21.04
C VAL A 555 24.16 7.34 19.72
N LEU A 556 23.11 8.09 19.35
CA LEU A 556 23.12 8.92 18.15
C LEU A 556 24.12 10.08 18.26
N GLU A 557 24.28 10.67 19.44
CA GLU A 557 25.24 11.76 19.68
C GLU A 557 26.71 11.33 19.55
N ARG A 558 27.04 10.06 19.77
CA ARG A 558 28.42 9.54 19.61
C ARG A 558 28.91 9.64 18.17
N GLU A 559 28.00 9.64 17.22
CA GLU A 559 28.31 9.74 15.80
C GLU A 559 28.14 11.19 15.29
N LYS A 560 27.77 12.17 16.12
CA LYS A 560 27.37 13.52 15.69
C LYS A 560 28.35 14.19 14.71
N ASP A 561 29.66 14.01 14.90
CA ASP A 561 30.71 14.58 14.04
C ASP A 561 30.76 13.93 12.64
N HIS A 562 30.15 12.76 12.46
CA HIS A 562 30.00 12.04 11.19
C HIS A 562 28.57 12.06 10.64
N ILE A 563 27.58 12.48 11.45
CA ILE A 563 26.15 12.59 11.09
C ILE A 563 25.68 14.06 11.04
N GLU A 564 26.58 15.06 10.94
CA GLU A 564 26.23 16.49 11.00
C GLU A 564 25.10 16.91 10.01
N GLY A 565 24.83 16.12 8.98
CA GLY A 565 23.72 16.32 8.03
C GLY A 565 22.34 15.77 8.39
N PHE A 566 22.18 14.82 9.34
CA PHE A 566 20.88 14.17 9.60
C PHE A 566 20.11 14.75 10.80
N ALA A 567 20.73 15.59 11.64
CA ALA A 567 20.10 16.14 12.84
C ALA A 567 18.68 16.75 12.63
N PRO A 568 18.36 17.47 11.53
CA PRO A 568 17.01 17.98 11.29
C PRO A 568 16.00 16.94 10.79
N GLU A 569 16.44 15.76 10.35
CA GLU A 569 15.59 14.70 9.77
C GLU A 569 15.19 13.62 10.78
N VAL A 570 15.79 13.62 11.97
CA VAL A 570 15.52 12.60 13.01
C VAL A 570 14.17 12.86 13.68
N ALA A 571 13.28 11.86 13.61
CA ALA A 571 12.02 11.86 14.35
C ALA A 571 12.23 11.38 15.79
N TRP A 572 11.82 12.19 16.77
CA TRP A 572 11.98 11.90 18.20
C TRP A 572 10.66 11.48 18.84
N VAL A 573 10.70 10.39 19.61
CA VAL A 573 9.65 9.99 20.54
C VAL A 573 10.01 10.56 21.92
N THR A 574 9.17 11.46 22.40
CA THR A 574 9.37 12.18 23.67
C THR A 574 8.32 11.83 24.73
N ARG A 575 7.26 11.09 24.37
CA ARG A 575 6.15 10.76 25.27
C ARG A 575 5.64 9.33 25.04
N ALA A 576 5.20 8.69 26.12
CA ALA A 576 4.44 7.44 26.08
C ALA A 576 3.05 7.68 26.69
N GLY A 577 2.01 7.69 25.85
CA GLY A 577 0.70 8.18 26.24
C GLY A 577 0.76 9.68 26.59
N SER A 578 0.37 10.03 27.82
CA SER A 578 0.43 11.40 28.34
C SER A 578 1.68 11.69 29.19
N THR A 579 2.57 10.72 29.40
CA THR A 579 3.75 10.87 30.25
C THR A 579 4.98 11.15 29.41
N ASP A 580 5.77 12.14 29.80
CA ASP A 580 7.03 12.46 29.14
C ASP A 580 8.08 11.38 29.47
N LEU A 581 8.85 10.98 28.47
CA LEU A 581 9.97 10.07 28.66
C LEU A 581 11.12 10.79 29.35
N GLU A 582 11.78 10.11 30.30
CA GLU A 582 12.96 10.64 30.98
C GLU A 582 14.10 10.94 29.99
N GLU A 583 14.26 10.07 28.99
CA GLU A 583 15.19 10.28 27.87
C GLU A 583 14.45 10.14 26.53
N PRO A 584 14.51 11.15 25.65
CA PRO A 584 14.00 11.02 24.28
C PRO A 584 14.70 9.91 23.51
N ILE A 585 13.94 9.15 22.75
CA ILE A 585 14.44 8.12 21.85
C ILE A 585 14.11 8.50 20.41
N ALA A 586 15.05 8.29 19.49
CA ALA A 586 14.87 8.57 18.07
C ALA A 586 14.34 7.35 17.33
N ILE A 587 13.48 7.57 16.33
CA ILE A 587 13.23 6.59 15.27
C ILE A 587 14.46 6.58 14.39
N ARG A 588 15.06 5.40 14.21
CA ARG A 588 16.33 5.28 13.49
C ARG A 588 16.20 5.78 12.04
N PRO A 589 17.06 6.71 11.58
CA PRO A 589 17.16 7.04 10.16
C PRO A 589 17.98 6.00 9.38
N THR A 590 18.92 5.35 10.06
CA THR A 590 19.78 4.28 9.56
C THR A 590 20.30 3.44 10.73
N SER A 591 20.93 2.29 10.45
CA SER A 591 21.18 1.25 11.45
C SER A 591 22.62 1.18 11.98
N GLU A 592 23.59 1.96 11.48
CA GLU A 592 25.00 1.93 11.93
C GLU A 592 25.11 2.09 13.45
N THR A 593 24.56 3.18 13.99
CA THR A 593 24.52 3.49 15.44
C THR A 593 23.90 2.38 16.29
N VAL A 594 22.93 1.64 15.74
CA VAL A 594 22.19 0.61 16.44
C VAL A 594 22.94 -0.73 16.41
N MET A 595 23.58 -1.05 15.28
CA MET A 595 24.20 -2.35 15.03
C MET A 595 25.65 -2.43 15.52
N TYR A 596 26.44 -1.39 15.29
CA TYR A 596 27.89 -1.43 15.46
C TYR A 596 28.39 -1.61 16.91
N PRO A 597 27.71 -1.11 17.95
CA PRO A 597 28.02 -1.50 19.33
C PRO A 597 27.92 -3.01 19.57
N TYR A 598 27.00 -3.70 18.87
CA TYR A 598 26.83 -5.15 18.99
C TYR A 598 27.79 -5.92 18.10
N TYR A 599 28.18 -5.37 16.94
CA TYR A 599 29.27 -5.95 16.13
C TYR A 599 30.57 -6.02 16.93
N ALA A 600 30.92 -4.97 17.70
CA ALA A 600 32.08 -4.99 18.59
C ALA A 600 31.99 -6.10 19.65
N LYS A 601 30.78 -6.48 20.06
CA LYS A 601 30.55 -7.57 21.02
C LYS A 601 30.64 -8.95 20.35
N TRP A 602 30.10 -9.09 19.14
CA TRP A 602 30.00 -10.37 18.41
C TRP A 602 31.32 -10.74 17.70
N ILE A 603 32.04 -9.75 17.20
CA ILE A 603 33.27 -9.93 16.43
C ILE A 603 34.45 -9.82 17.40
N GLN A 604 34.92 -10.97 17.88
CA GLN A 604 36.07 -11.05 18.81
C GLN A 604 37.26 -11.84 18.23
N SER A 605 37.06 -12.61 17.15
CA SER A 605 38.12 -13.45 16.56
C SER A 605 38.01 -13.48 15.03
N THR A 606 39.09 -13.90 14.36
CA THR A 606 39.11 -14.02 12.89
C THR A 606 38.08 -15.02 12.36
N ALA A 607 37.78 -16.08 13.12
CA ALA A 607 36.75 -17.07 12.75
C ALA A 607 35.31 -16.52 12.80
N THR A 608 35.05 -15.47 13.60
CA THR A 608 33.75 -14.78 13.63
C THR A 608 33.69 -13.57 12.69
N SER A 609 34.83 -13.11 12.16
CA SER A 609 34.91 -12.01 11.18
C SER A 609 34.55 -12.42 9.75
N SER A 610 34.51 -13.72 9.46
CA SER A 610 34.12 -14.27 8.16
C SER A 610 32.61 -14.55 8.05
N GLN A 611 31.81 -14.14 9.04
CA GLN A 611 30.35 -14.28 8.99
C GLN A 611 29.72 -12.98 8.51
N THR A 612 29.01 -13.05 7.39
CA THR A 612 28.27 -11.95 6.81
C THR A 612 27.08 -11.61 7.71
N GLN A 613 27.23 -10.54 8.47
CA GLN A 613 26.27 -10.09 9.48
C GLN A 613 25.09 -9.32 8.83
N PRO A 614 24.02 -9.03 9.58
CA PRO A 614 22.71 -9.27 8.99
C PRO A 614 22.01 -8.09 8.28
N MET A 615 21.09 -8.40 7.36
CA MET A 615 20.21 -7.46 6.65
C MET A 615 18.93 -7.15 7.45
N GLU A 616 18.53 -5.88 7.42
CA GLU A 616 17.20 -5.43 7.86
C GLU A 616 16.50 -4.67 6.73
N LEU A 617 15.32 -5.14 6.33
CA LEU A 617 14.38 -4.52 5.39
C LEU A 617 14.97 -3.40 4.49
N GLY A 618 15.89 -3.78 3.58
CA GLY A 618 16.46 -2.89 2.56
C GLY A 618 17.85 -2.30 2.86
N GLN A 619 18.43 -2.54 4.04
CA GLN A 619 19.81 -2.16 4.40
C GLN A 619 20.62 -3.37 4.87
N GLY A 620 21.85 -3.53 4.37
CA GLY A 620 22.79 -4.56 4.81
C GLY A 620 24.09 -3.94 5.31
N HIS A 621 24.69 -4.57 6.32
CA HIS A 621 25.96 -4.17 6.92
C HIS A 621 26.84 -5.40 7.09
N THR A 622 28.11 -5.30 6.76
CA THR A 622 29.04 -6.43 6.79
C THR A 622 30.38 -5.99 7.36
N ALA A 623 31.14 -6.97 7.86
CA ALA A 623 32.48 -6.77 8.40
C ALA A 623 33.40 -7.84 7.82
N HIS A 624 34.59 -7.42 7.41
CA HIS A 624 35.57 -8.22 6.68
C HIS A 624 36.93 -8.05 7.34
N LEU A 625 37.76 -9.09 7.26
CA LEU A 625 39.12 -9.01 7.79
C LEU A 625 40.00 -8.11 6.91
N THR A 626 39.79 -8.15 5.59
CA THR A 626 40.64 -7.46 4.63
C THR A 626 39.87 -6.51 3.72
N ARG A 627 40.56 -5.46 3.25
CA ARG A 627 40.01 -4.53 2.26
C ARG A 627 39.59 -5.21 0.96
N PRO A 628 40.36 -6.13 0.34
CA PRO A 628 39.95 -6.75 -0.92
C PRO A 628 38.63 -7.52 -0.83
N GLU A 629 38.35 -8.18 0.30
CA GLU A 629 37.07 -8.87 0.54
C GLU A 629 35.92 -7.86 0.62
N ALA A 630 36.09 -6.80 1.41
CA ALA A 630 35.12 -5.71 1.50
C ALA A 630 34.88 -5.05 0.13
N ASP A 631 35.94 -4.73 -0.61
CA ASP A 631 35.87 -4.13 -1.94
C ASP A 631 35.14 -5.03 -2.95
N LYS A 632 35.32 -6.36 -2.85
CA LYS A 632 34.63 -7.34 -3.70
C LYS A 632 33.13 -7.31 -3.43
N GLU A 633 32.71 -7.42 -2.17
CA GLU A 633 31.29 -7.45 -1.81
C GLU A 633 30.58 -6.15 -2.21
N VAL A 634 31.23 -4.99 -2.06
CA VAL A 634 30.66 -3.71 -2.52
C VAL A 634 30.26 -3.79 -4.00
N ARG A 635 31.07 -4.43 -4.83
CA ARG A 635 30.79 -4.63 -6.27
C ARG A 635 29.75 -5.70 -6.53
N ASP A 636 29.78 -6.81 -5.80
CA ASP A 636 28.79 -7.88 -5.94
C ASP A 636 27.39 -7.35 -5.64
N ILE A 637 27.22 -6.62 -4.53
CA ILE A 637 25.94 -6.00 -4.15
C ILE A 637 25.51 -4.93 -5.16
N LEU A 638 26.45 -4.12 -5.66
CA LEU A 638 26.13 -3.12 -6.67
C LEU A 638 25.63 -3.76 -7.97
N ASP A 639 26.21 -4.90 -8.37
CA ASP A 639 25.72 -5.66 -9.51
C ASP A 639 24.32 -6.23 -9.25
N LEU A 640 24.05 -6.76 -8.04
CA LEU A 640 22.69 -7.18 -7.67
C LEU A 640 21.69 -6.02 -7.78
N TYR A 641 22.05 -4.81 -7.37
CA TYR A 641 21.19 -3.63 -7.58
C TYR A 641 20.98 -3.30 -9.05
N ARG A 642 22.03 -3.33 -9.88
CA ARG A 642 21.89 -3.18 -11.33
C ARG A 642 20.89 -4.20 -11.87
N ARG A 643 21.03 -5.47 -11.48
CA ARG A 643 20.16 -6.57 -11.91
C ARG A 643 18.71 -6.42 -11.45
N VAL A 644 18.46 -5.90 -10.24
CA VAL A 644 17.09 -5.54 -9.82
C VAL A 644 16.48 -4.54 -10.81
N TYR A 645 17.20 -3.47 -11.16
CA TYR A 645 16.70 -2.49 -12.12
C TYR A 645 16.55 -3.06 -13.53
N GLU A 646 17.55 -3.76 -14.06
CA GLU A 646 17.58 -4.20 -15.45
C GLU A 646 16.79 -5.48 -15.72
N GLU A 647 16.94 -6.51 -14.87
CA GLU A 647 16.30 -7.83 -15.05
C GLU A 647 14.85 -7.82 -14.58
N LEU A 648 14.56 -7.24 -13.41
CA LEU A 648 13.19 -7.25 -12.85
C LEU A 648 12.34 -6.08 -13.32
N LEU A 649 12.92 -4.87 -13.40
CA LEU A 649 12.17 -3.64 -13.66
C LEU A 649 12.32 -3.13 -15.10
N ALA A 650 13.17 -3.74 -15.92
CA ALA A 650 13.49 -3.30 -17.27
C ALA A 650 13.96 -1.82 -17.34
N VAL A 651 14.60 -1.32 -16.27
CA VAL A 651 15.11 0.04 -16.16
C VAL A 651 16.63 0.04 -16.31
N PRO A 652 17.19 0.77 -17.28
CA PRO A 652 18.64 0.92 -17.42
C PRO A 652 19.22 1.81 -16.31
N VAL A 653 20.36 1.41 -15.77
CA VAL A 653 21.11 2.20 -14.78
C VAL A 653 22.61 2.21 -15.11
N ILE A 654 23.32 3.26 -14.70
CA ILE A 654 24.77 3.35 -14.91
C ILE A 654 25.50 3.17 -13.56
N PRO A 655 26.26 2.07 -13.37
CA PRO A 655 27.03 1.86 -12.16
C PRO A 655 28.30 2.75 -12.15
N GLY A 656 28.59 3.36 -11.00
CA GLY A 656 29.77 4.22 -10.82
C GLY A 656 30.11 4.50 -9.37
N VAL A 657 31.09 5.39 -9.16
CA VAL A 657 31.51 5.89 -7.84
C VAL A 657 31.01 7.30 -7.65
N LYS A 658 30.51 7.65 -6.47
CA LYS A 658 30.22 9.04 -6.11
C LYS A 658 31.49 9.90 -6.07
N SER A 659 31.35 11.20 -6.28
CA SER A 659 32.43 12.14 -5.96
C SER A 659 32.71 12.15 -4.46
N GLU A 660 33.80 12.79 -4.06
CA GLU A 660 34.12 12.93 -2.64
C GLU A 660 33.12 13.80 -1.87
N LYS A 661 32.43 14.70 -2.58
CA LYS A 661 31.37 15.52 -2.00
C LYS A 661 30.03 14.79 -1.88
N GLU A 662 29.69 13.94 -2.85
CA GLU A 662 28.40 13.23 -2.91
C GLU A 662 28.47 11.81 -2.32
N LYS A 663 29.63 11.35 -1.83
CA LYS A 663 29.73 10.07 -1.13
C LYS A 663 29.10 10.17 0.27
N PHE A 664 28.80 9.02 0.85
CA PHE A 664 28.49 8.96 2.27
C PHE A 664 29.68 9.43 3.11
N ALA A 665 29.47 10.41 4.00
CA ALA A 665 30.52 11.02 4.80
C ALA A 665 31.25 10.03 5.72
N GLY A 666 30.53 9.03 6.24
CA GLY A 666 31.11 7.92 7.02
C GLY A 666 31.88 6.90 6.18
N GLY A 667 31.78 6.96 4.85
CA GLY A 667 32.35 6.00 3.92
C GLY A 667 33.77 6.33 3.43
N LEU A 668 34.60 5.31 3.22
CA LEU A 668 35.84 5.44 2.47
C LEU A 668 35.54 5.83 1.02
N TYR A 669 34.62 5.10 0.37
CA TYR A 669 34.05 5.46 -0.93
C TYR A 669 32.62 4.94 -1.05
N THR A 670 31.84 5.53 -1.95
CA THR A 670 30.44 5.13 -2.22
C THR A 670 30.29 4.77 -3.69
N THR A 671 29.72 3.60 -3.95
CA THR A 671 29.27 3.20 -5.28
C THR A 671 27.76 3.31 -5.41
N THR A 672 27.28 3.46 -6.64
CA THR A 672 25.87 3.72 -6.91
C THR A 672 25.47 3.27 -8.30
N VAL A 673 24.17 2.97 -8.48
CA VAL A 673 23.54 2.80 -9.80
C VAL A 673 22.69 4.05 -10.09
N GLU A 674 23.05 4.79 -11.14
CA GLU A 674 22.38 6.04 -11.53
C GLU A 674 21.32 5.78 -12.60
N GLY A 675 20.05 5.95 -12.23
CA GLY A 675 18.93 5.97 -13.16
C GLY A 675 18.69 7.37 -13.73
N PHE A 676 17.82 7.46 -14.74
CA PHE A 676 17.51 8.71 -15.40
C PHE A 676 16.05 8.75 -15.85
N VAL A 677 15.39 9.89 -15.66
CA VAL A 677 14.00 10.12 -16.07
C VAL A 677 13.97 11.09 -17.26
N PRO A 678 13.79 10.61 -18.50
CA PRO A 678 13.88 11.46 -19.70
C PRO A 678 12.87 12.61 -19.73
N THR A 679 11.65 12.38 -19.22
CA THR A 679 10.57 13.37 -19.23
C THR A 679 10.91 14.61 -18.41
N SER A 680 11.57 14.43 -17.26
CA SER A 680 11.99 15.52 -16.38
C SER A 680 13.42 15.98 -16.64
N GLY A 681 14.24 15.17 -17.32
CA GLY A 681 15.65 15.47 -17.56
C GLY A 681 16.51 15.35 -16.32
N ARG A 682 16.09 14.51 -15.35
CA ARG A 682 16.75 14.40 -14.05
C ARG A 682 17.34 13.01 -13.83
N GLY A 683 18.58 12.98 -13.35
CA GLY A 683 19.19 11.80 -12.77
C GLY A 683 18.52 11.43 -11.45
N ILE A 684 18.54 10.15 -11.10
CA ILE A 684 17.99 9.65 -9.85
C ILE A 684 18.87 8.52 -9.33
N GLN A 685 19.35 8.68 -8.10
CA GLN A 685 20.13 7.67 -7.44
C GLN A 685 19.24 6.45 -7.13
N GLY A 686 19.56 5.32 -7.74
CA GLY A 686 18.75 4.11 -7.67
C GLY A 686 19.02 3.25 -6.43
N ALA A 687 20.30 3.08 -6.07
CA ALA A 687 20.76 2.35 -4.88
C ALA A 687 22.21 2.75 -4.54
N THR A 688 22.67 2.38 -3.34
CA THR A 688 24.05 2.63 -2.89
C THR A 688 24.71 1.43 -2.26
N SER A 689 26.00 1.28 -2.50
CA SER A 689 26.86 0.32 -1.80
C SER A 689 28.16 1.01 -1.40
N HIS A 690 28.40 1.08 -0.10
CA HIS A 690 29.46 1.85 0.54
C HIS A 690 30.55 0.92 1.05
N CYS A 691 31.80 1.24 0.73
CA CYS A 691 32.91 0.76 1.56
C CYS A 691 33.10 1.76 2.68
N LEU A 692 32.86 1.33 3.91
CA LEU A 692 33.01 2.16 5.10
C LEU A 692 34.47 2.24 5.57
N GLY A 693 35.33 1.40 5.00
CA GLY A 693 36.72 1.28 5.41
C GLY A 693 36.79 0.83 6.87
N GLN A 694 37.60 1.52 7.66
CA GLN A 694 37.74 1.28 9.10
C GLN A 694 37.23 2.47 9.94
N ASN A 695 36.40 3.35 9.35
CA ASN A 695 35.93 4.56 10.04
C ASN A 695 35.07 4.18 11.24
N PHE A 696 34.01 3.40 11.00
CA PHE A 696 33.10 2.95 12.04
C PHE A 696 33.73 1.89 12.96
N SER A 697 34.60 1.01 12.45
CA SER A 697 35.23 -0.02 13.28
C SER A 697 36.18 0.58 14.30
N LYS A 698 36.90 1.64 13.96
CA LYS A 698 37.70 2.41 14.94
C LYS A 698 36.82 3.12 15.95
N MET A 699 35.72 3.73 15.50
CA MET A 699 34.79 4.47 16.36
C MET A 699 34.08 3.57 17.39
N PHE A 700 33.61 2.40 16.95
CA PHE A 700 32.88 1.45 17.79
C PHE A 700 33.76 0.36 18.40
N ASN A 701 35.08 0.46 18.19
CA ASN A 701 36.07 -0.51 18.66
C ASN A 701 35.77 -1.96 18.19
N ILE A 702 35.44 -2.12 16.91
CA ILE A 702 35.20 -3.41 16.26
C ILE A 702 36.54 -3.92 15.72
N SER A 703 37.19 -4.79 16.50
CA SER A 703 38.51 -5.31 16.19
C SER A 703 38.61 -6.80 16.51
N VAL A 704 39.45 -7.49 15.77
CA VAL A 704 39.84 -8.88 16.04
C VAL A 704 41.30 -8.95 16.44
N GLU A 705 41.74 -10.09 16.98
CA GLU A 705 43.18 -10.34 17.09
C GLU A 705 43.84 -10.32 15.70
N ASP A 706 44.98 -9.64 15.57
CA ASP A 706 45.69 -9.58 14.29
C ASP A 706 46.17 -10.99 13.90
N PRO A 707 45.69 -11.55 12.77
CA PRO A 707 46.10 -12.88 12.31
C PRO A 707 47.54 -12.90 11.79
N ASN A 708 48.15 -11.74 11.53
CA ASN A 708 49.53 -11.65 11.06
C ASN A 708 50.56 -11.65 12.18
N LEU A 709 50.12 -11.55 13.46
CA LEU A 709 51.01 -11.61 14.61
C LEU A 709 51.15 -13.04 15.11
N SER A 710 52.40 -13.53 15.17
CA SER A 710 52.70 -14.82 15.77
C SER A 710 52.48 -14.79 17.29
N ALA A 711 52.24 -15.94 17.91
CA ALA A 711 52.09 -16.03 19.37
C ALA A 711 53.32 -15.47 20.13
N ALA A 712 54.52 -15.60 19.53
CA ALA A 712 55.75 -15.06 20.10
C ALA A 712 55.86 -13.53 19.97
N ASP A 713 55.23 -12.93 18.96
CA ASP A 713 55.21 -11.47 18.78
C ASP A 713 54.12 -10.82 19.63
N LYS A 714 52.97 -11.49 19.76
CA LYS A 714 51.91 -11.10 20.72
C LYS A 714 52.44 -11.03 22.16
N ALA A 715 53.28 -11.99 22.57
CA ALA A 715 53.88 -12.03 23.91
C ALA A 715 54.87 -10.88 24.19
N LYS A 716 55.36 -10.17 23.16
CA LYS A 716 56.27 -9.03 23.29
C LYS A 716 55.55 -7.68 23.32
N LEU A 717 54.24 -7.66 23.06
CA LEU A 717 53.46 -6.43 23.06
C LEU A 717 53.27 -5.94 24.50
N THR A 718 53.66 -4.69 24.75
CA THR A 718 53.43 -3.99 26.03
C THR A 718 52.08 -3.30 26.08
N ASP A 719 51.46 -3.09 24.91
CA ASP A 719 50.13 -2.50 24.75
C ASP A 719 49.17 -3.57 24.21
N PRO A 720 48.09 -3.93 24.95
CA PRO A 720 47.08 -4.88 24.50
C PRO A 720 46.39 -4.50 23.18
N GLU A 721 46.32 -3.21 22.84
CA GLU A 721 45.70 -2.72 21.60
C GLU A 721 46.61 -2.89 20.38
N ALA A 722 47.94 -2.96 20.58
CA ALA A 722 48.91 -3.18 19.50
C ALA A 722 48.84 -4.60 18.89
N GLY A 723 48.03 -5.50 19.47
CA GLY A 723 47.81 -6.88 18.99
C GLY A 723 46.52 -7.07 18.20
N LYS A 724 45.76 -5.99 17.95
CA LYS A 724 44.42 -6.03 17.35
C LYS A 724 44.41 -5.40 15.96
N ALA A 725 43.54 -5.92 15.09
CA ALA A 725 43.26 -5.39 13.77
C ALA A 725 41.78 -4.95 13.68
N TYR A 726 41.54 -3.73 13.24
CA TYR A 726 40.18 -3.22 12.97
C TYR A 726 39.61 -3.85 11.70
N VAL A 727 38.35 -4.26 11.75
CA VAL A 727 37.66 -4.84 10.59
C VAL A 727 37.34 -3.79 9.53
N TRP A 728 37.27 -4.22 8.28
CA TRP A 728 36.77 -3.44 7.15
C TRP A 728 35.27 -3.62 7.04
N GLN A 729 34.50 -2.53 6.96
CA GLN A 729 33.04 -2.63 6.93
C GLN A 729 32.48 -2.13 5.61
N ASN A 730 31.31 -2.68 5.25
CA ASN A 730 30.45 -2.14 4.19
C ASN A 730 29.06 -1.86 4.75
N SER A 731 28.35 -0.95 4.08
CA SER A 731 26.89 -0.85 4.19
C SER A 731 26.28 -0.62 2.80
N TRP A 732 25.06 -1.06 2.58
CA TRP A 732 24.40 -0.95 1.28
C TRP A 732 22.88 -0.86 1.45
N GLY A 733 22.21 -0.15 0.54
CA GLY A 733 20.79 0.17 0.67
C GLY A 733 20.01 0.22 -0.64
N LEU A 734 18.80 -0.34 -0.60
CA LEU A 734 17.78 -0.28 -1.65
C LEU A 734 16.42 0.07 -1.04
N SER A 735 15.64 0.92 -1.70
CA SER A 735 14.34 1.37 -1.20
C SER A 735 13.23 1.24 -2.25
N THR A 736 11.99 1.48 -1.82
CA THR A 736 10.79 1.55 -2.67
C THR A 736 10.85 2.63 -3.75
N ARG A 737 11.88 3.50 -3.74
CA ARG A 737 12.21 4.40 -4.86
C ARG A 737 12.28 3.65 -6.19
N THR A 738 12.74 2.40 -6.19
CA THR A 738 12.78 1.51 -7.36
C THR A 738 11.46 1.49 -8.13
N ILE A 739 10.34 1.38 -7.42
CA ILE A 739 8.99 1.33 -7.98
C ILE A 739 8.65 2.67 -8.65
N GLY A 740 8.96 3.78 -7.99
CA GLY A 740 8.75 5.11 -8.55
C GLY A 740 9.56 5.33 -9.83
N VAL A 741 10.82 4.91 -9.86
CA VAL A 741 11.67 4.97 -11.06
C VAL A 741 11.07 4.14 -12.19
N MET A 742 10.65 2.89 -11.93
CA MET A 742 9.99 2.03 -12.90
C MET A 742 8.76 2.70 -13.53
N VAL A 743 7.88 3.28 -12.70
CA VAL A 743 6.67 3.98 -13.18
C VAL A 743 7.03 5.23 -14.00
N MET A 744 8.01 6.02 -13.54
CA MET A 744 8.45 7.21 -14.27
C MET A 744 9.06 6.90 -15.63
N VAL A 745 9.78 5.78 -15.75
CA VAL A 745 10.40 5.34 -17.02
C VAL A 745 9.35 4.76 -17.96
N HIS A 746 8.55 3.79 -17.50
CA HIS A 746 7.69 2.98 -18.38
C HIS A 746 6.26 3.47 -18.52
N GLY A 747 5.73 4.24 -17.57
CA GLY A 747 4.34 4.71 -17.63
C GLY A 747 4.11 5.59 -18.85
N ASP A 748 2.90 5.55 -19.41
CA ASP A 748 2.50 6.34 -20.57
C ASP A 748 1.16 7.06 -20.36
N ASN A 749 0.63 7.64 -21.44
CA ASN A 749 -0.65 8.36 -21.44
C ASN A 749 -1.84 7.45 -21.79
N GLN A 750 -1.62 6.17 -22.08
CA GLN A 750 -2.67 5.28 -22.54
C GLN A 750 -3.52 4.80 -21.36
N ASP A 751 -4.81 5.10 -21.43
CA ASP A 751 -5.82 4.29 -20.76
C ASP A 751 -5.99 3.00 -21.60
N ASP A 752 -6.18 1.84 -20.99
CA ASP A 752 -6.17 0.55 -21.71
C ASP A 752 -7.37 0.33 -22.67
N GLY A 753 -8.13 1.38 -22.95
CA GLY A 753 -9.17 1.41 -23.95
C GLY A 753 -10.39 0.61 -23.54
N ARG A 754 -10.82 0.73 -22.27
CA ARG A 754 -12.19 0.34 -21.89
C ARG A 754 -13.20 1.27 -22.58
N ASP A 755 -13.44 1.06 -23.86
CA ASP A 755 -14.70 1.45 -24.48
C ASP A 755 -15.75 0.48 -23.93
N GLU A 756 -16.43 0.84 -22.85
CA GLU A 756 -17.65 0.15 -22.42
C GLU A 756 -18.83 0.38 -23.39
N GLY A 757 -18.60 1.03 -24.54
CA GLY A 757 -19.62 1.46 -25.48
C GLY A 757 -19.86 0.59 -26.73
N GLU A 758 -18.86 -0.04 -27.33
CA GLU A 758 -19.05 -0.66 -28.67
C GLU A 758 -18.14 -1.87 -28.91
N ASN A 759 -18.62 -3.07 -28.55
CA ASN A 759 -18.51 -4.32 -29.32
C ASN A 759 -18.90 -5.52 -28.44
N LEU A 760 -20.19 -5.87 -28.50
CA LEU A 760 -20.78 -7.06 -27.89
C LEU A 760 -20.29 -8.39 -28.54
N GLU A 761 -19.37 -8.33 -29.51
CA GLU A 761 -18.93 -9.48 -30.32
C GLU A 761 -17.65 -10.19 -29.83
N ARG A 762 -16.94 -9.70 -28.81
CA ARG A 762 -15.74 -10.38 -28.26
C ARG A 762 -16.08 -11.10 -26.95
N LEU A 763 -16.14 -12.44 -27.02
CA LEU A 763 -16.98 -13.29 -26.17
C LEU A 763 -16.27 -14.04 -25.03
N LEU A 764 -14.95 -13.92 -24.87
CA LEU A 764 -14.18 -14.51 -23.77
C LEU A 764 -12.89 -13.67 -23.52
N ASP A 765 -12.91 -12.77 -22.55
CA ASP A 765 -11.69 -12.12 -22.06
C ASP A 765 -11.26 -12.82 -20.77
N VAL A 766 -10.35 -13.78 -20.89
CA VAL A 766 -9.84 -14.55 -19.74
C VAL A 766 -8.95 -13.68 -18.83
N VAL A 767 -8.60 -12.46 -19.27
CA VAL A 767 -7.74 -11.50 -18.56
C VAL A 767 -8.51 -10.21 -18.16
N LYS A 768 -9.85 -10.24 -18.10
CA LYS A 768 -10.68 -9.04 -17.79
C LYS A 768 -10.70 -8.61 -16.31
N THR A 769 -9.95 -9.26 -15.40
CA THR A 769 -10.04 -8.99 -13.94
C THR A 769 -8.92 -8.14 -13.35
N LEU A 770 -8.11 -7.44 -14.14
CA LEU A 770 -7.08 -6.52 -13.62
C LEU A 770 -7.18 -5.15 -14.31
N LYS A 771 -7.40 -4.14 -13.47
CA LYS A 771 -7.86 -2.77 -13.73
C LYS A 771 -7.25 -2.06 -14.95
N ALA A 772 -8.08 -1.21 -15.57
CA ALA A 772 -7.83 -0.27 -16.69
C ALA A 772 -6.43 0.36 -16.73
N VAL A 773 -5.95 0.77 -15.56
CA VAL A 773 -4.72 1.56 -15.40
C VAL A 773 -3.60 0.71 -14.77
N GLY A 774 -3.86 -0.58 -14.52
CA GLY A 774 -3.00 -1.48 -13.75
C GLY A 774 -1.75 -1.99 -14.47
N GLY A 775 -1.55 -1.65 -15.75
CA GLY A 775 -0.29 -1.96 -16.46
C GLY A 775 -0.07 -3.45 -16.76
N VAL A 776 -1.15 -4.23 -16.91
CA VAL A 776 -1.08 -5.66 -17.30
C VAL A 776 -0.34 -5.80 -18.64
N PRO A 777 0.74 -6.59 -18.74
CA PRO A 777 1.62 -6.58 -19.92
C PRO A 777 0.99 -7.16 -21.19
N ILE A 778 0.09 -8.14 -21.07
CA ILE A 778 -0.60 -8.79 -22.17
C ILE A 778 -2.09 -8.92 -21.85
N ARG A 779 -2.94 -8.55 -22.81
CA ARG A 779 -4.37 -8.88 -22.83
C ARG A 779 -4.61 -9.96 -23.89
N LEU A 780 -5.39 -10.98 -23.56
CA LEU A 780 -5.80 -12.04 -24.49
C LEU A 780 -7.28 -11.90 -24.77
N GLU A 781 -7.61 -11.49 -25.99
CA GLU A 781 -8.99 -11.31 -26.46
C GLU A 781 -9.42 -12.59 -27.18
N ILE A 782 -10.59 -13.15 -26.84
CA ILE A 782 -11.15 -14.33 -27.52
C ILE A 782 -12.57 -13.99 -27.98
N GLY A 783 -12.78 -13.92 -29.29
CA GLY A 783 -14.09 -13.82 -29.92
C GLY A 783 -14.56 -15.14 -30.52
N PRO A 784 -15.81 -15.20 -31.07
CA PRO A 784 -16.33 -16.37 -31.76
C PRO A 784 -15.44 -16.86 -32.89
N LEU A 785 -14.91 -15.93 -33.69
CA LEU A 785 -13.99 -16.24 -34.80
C LEU A 785 -12.65 -16.82 -34.32
N ASP A 786 -12.19 -16.41 -33.13
CA ASP A 786 -10.95 -16.90 -32.55
C ASP A 786 -11.14 -18.33 -32.00
N LEU A 787 -12.31 -18.62 -31.42
CA LEU A 787 -12.71 -19.97 -31.00
C LEU A 787 -12.83 -20.94 -32.17
N GLU A 788 -13.47 -20.52 -33.27
CA GLU A 788 -13.54 -21.31 -34.50
C GLU A 788 -12.15 -21.67 -35.03
N LYS A 789 -11.19 -20.75 -34.89
CA LYS A 789 -9.79 -20.92 -35.31
C LYS A 789 -8.90 -21.57 -34.24
N SER A 790 -9.44 -21.94 -33.08
CA SER A 790 -8.66 -22.43 -31.93
C SER A 790 -7.49 -21.51 -31.57
N SER A 791 -7.75 -20.19 -31.51
CA SER A 791 -6.76 -19.13 -31.27
C SER A 791 -7.27 -18.06 -30.30
N THR A 792 -6.40 -17.13 -29.91
CA THR A 792 -6.71 -15.89 -29.18
C THR A 792 -5.94 -14.73 -29.79
N LEU A 793 -6.48 -13.51 -29.72
CA LEU A 793 -5.76 -12.30 -30.10
C LEU A 793 -5.02 -11.73 -28.88
N SER A 794 -3.70 -11.86 -28.87
CA SER A 794 -2.86 -11.18 -27.88
C SER A 794 -2.71 -9.70 -28.22
N VAL A 795 -2.77 -8.84 -27.20
CA VAL A 795 -2.52 -7.40 -27.29
C VAL A 795 -1.47 -7.03 -26.25
N ARG A 796 -0.33 -6.50 -26.70
CA ARG A 796 0.74 -6.03 -25.82
C ARG A 796 0.40 -4.66 -25.25
N ARG A 797 0.62 -4.44 -23.95
CA ARG A 797 0.35 -3.12 -23.32
C ARG A 797 1.36 -2.05 -23.70
N ASP A 798 2.60 -2.43 -23.92
CA ASP A 798 3.72 -1.51 -24.10
C ASP A 798 3.78 -0.86 -25.50
N THR A 799 3.18 -1.52 -26.50
CA THR A 799 3.17 -1.09 -27.91
C THR A 799 1.77 -1.06 -28.52
N SER A 800 0.76 -1.59 -27.81
CA SER A 800 -0.57 -1.89 -28.35
C SER A 800 -0.57 -2.88 -29.52
N ALA A 801 0.55 -3.55 -29.80
CA ALA A 801 0.69 -4.49 -30.91
C ALA A 801 -0.22 -5.70 -30.68
N LYS A 802 -0.86 -6.18 -31.76
CA LYS A 802 -1.80 -7.29 -31.73
C LYS A 802 -1.29 -8.46 -32.56
N SER A 803 -1.37 -9.67 -32.01
CA SER A 803 -0.95 -10.89 -32.71
C SER A 803 -1.83 -12.09 -32.33
N PRO A 804 -2.30 -12.90 -33.30
CA PRO A 804 -2.99 -14.13 -32.98
C PRO A 804 -2.02 -15.14 -32.36
N LEU A 805 -2.48 -15.87 -31.34
CA LEU A 805 -1.78 -16.98 -30.69
C LEU A 805 -2.67 -18.24 -30.74
N PRO A 806 -2.18 -19.39 -31.22
CA PRO A 806 -2.90 -20.65 -31.12
C PRO A 806 -3.16 -21.03 -29.67
N LEU A 807 -4.37 -21.49 -29.35
CA LEU A 807 -4.71 -21.97 -28.00
C LEU A 807 -3.91 -23.23 -27.62
N SER A 808 -3.49 -24.03 -28.62
CA SER A 808 -2.64 -25.21 -28.41
C SER A 808 -1.26 -24.87 -27.84
N ASP A 809 -0.73 -23.70 -28.17
CA ASP A 809 0.65 -23.29 -27.89
C ASP A 809 0.73 -22.22 -26.80
N ILE A 810 -0.39 -21.94 -26.14
CA ILE A 810 -0.52 -20.82 -25.20
C ILE A 810 0.45 -20.92 -24.02
N GLN A 811 0.82 -22.16 -23.64
CA GLN A 811 1.73 -22.46 -22.53
C GLN A 811 3.16 -22.03 -22.79
N THR A 812 3.59 -22.01 -24.05
CA THR A 812 4.95 -21.64 -24.45
C THR A 812 4.98 -20.22 -25.03
N SER A 813 3.96 -19.87 -25.82
CA SER A 813 3.90 -18.56 -26.50
C SER A 813 3.68 -17.38 -25.54
N VAL A 814 2.87 -17.53 -24.48
CA VAL A 814 2.65 -16.43 -23.52
C VAL A 814 3.91 -16.11 -22.71
N PRO A 815 4.62 -17.09 -22.09
CA PRO A 815 5.90 -16.81 -21.42
C PRO A 815 6.94 -16.20 -22.36
N ALA A 816 7.10 -16.74 -23.57
CA ALA A 816 8.03 -16.19 -24.56
C ALA A 816 7.69 -14.74 -24.97
N LEU A 817 6.40 -14.42 -25.06
CA LEU A 817 5.95 -13.06 -25.33
C LEU A 817 6.22 -12.12 -24.15
N LEU A 818 6.07 -12.58 -22.90
CA LEU A 818 6.43 -11.80 -21.71
C LEU A 818 7.93 -11.51 -21.64
N GLU A 819 8.79 -12.48 -21.97
CA GLU A 819 10.24 -12.28 -22.12
C GLU A 819 10.55 -11.24 -23.21
N THR A 820 9.86 -11.34 -24.35
CA THR A 820 10.00 -10.36 -25.44
C THR A 820 9.59 -8.95 -25.01
N ILE A 821 8.48 -8.81 -24.27
CA ILE A 821 8.02 -7.52 -23.75
C ILE A 821 9.05 -6.92 -22.79
N GLN A 822 9.59 -7.71 -21.87
CA GLN A 822 10.63 -7.25 -20.95
C GLN A 822 11.85 -6.74 -21.72
N ALA A 823 12.34 -7.53 -22.68
CA ALA A 823 13.52 -7.18 -23.48
C ALA A 823 13.29 -5.91 -24.31
N ASP A 824 12.12 -5.78 -24.94
CA ASP A 824 11.75 -4.60 -25.72
C ASP A 824 11.63 -3.35 -24.83
N MET A 825 10.99 -3.48 -23.66
CA MET A 825 10.87 -2.39 -22.69
C MET A 825 12.25 -1.90 -22.23
N PHE A 826 13.14 -2.84 -21.88
CA PHE A 826 14.52 -2.52 -21.49
C PHE A 826 15.28 -1.85 -22.63
N ALA A 827 15.23 -2.41 -23.84
CA ALA A 827 15.94 -1.89 -25.00
C ALA A 827 15.48 -0.46 -25.35
N ARG A 828 14.18 -0.18 -25.31
CA ARG A 828 13.64 1.18 -25.52
C ARG A 828 14.07 2.15 -24.43
N ALA A 829 13.95 1.76 -23.15
CA ALA A 829 14.35 2.60 -22.04
C ALA A 829 15.86 2.89 -22.08
N LYS A 830 16.67 1.88 -22.41
CA LYS A 830 18.11 1.99 -22.60
C LYS A 830 18.47 2.93 -23.74
N ALA A 831 17.85 2.80 -24.91
CA ALA A 831 18.06 3.71 -26.02
C ALA A 831 17.69 5.16 -25.65
N ALA A 832 16.60 5.36 -24.89
CA ALA A 832 16.20 6.67 -24.41
C ALA A 832 17.18 7.28 -23.39
N TYR A 833 17.75 6.47 -22.47
CA TYR A 833 18.80 6.96 -21.56
C TYR A 833 20.09 7.26 -22.33
N ASP A 834 20.52 6.36 -23.22
CA ASP A 834 21.75 6.50 -24.00
C ASP A 834 21.72 7.74 -24.91
N ASP A 835 20.58 8.06 -25.52
CA ASP A 835 20.41 9.31 -26.28
C ASP A 835 20.53 10.56 -25.38
N ARG A 836 20.16 10.46 -24.10
CA ARG A 836 20.18 11.61 -23.16
C ARG A 836 21.51 11.75 -22.44
N LEU A 837 22.49 10.89 -22.73
CA LEU A 837 23.85 10.97 -22.20
C LEU A 837 24.75 11.66 -23.23
N LYS A 838 25.17 12.90 -22.96
CA LYS A 838 25.92 13.71 -23.93
C LYS A 838 27.31 14.06 -23.40
N VAL A 839 28.34 13.73 -24.17
CA VAL A 839 29.72 14.13 -23.85
C VAL A 839 29.92 15.61 -24.12
N VAL A 840 30.39 16.36 -23.12
CA VAL A 840 30.61 17.80 -23.19
C VAL A 840 32.04 18.12 -22.78
N ASN A 841 32.75 18.87 -23.64
CA ASN A 841 34.14 19.27 -23.42
C ASN A 841 34.32 20.77 -23.17
N ASP A 842 33.26 21.56 -23.34
CA ASP A 842 33.29 23.01 -23.22
C ASP A 842 32.10 23.51 -22.41
N TRP A 843 32.33 24.51 -21.55
CA TRP A 843 31.26 25.05 -20.70
C TRP A 843 30.11 25.63 -21.53
N SER A 844 30.41 26.23 -22.68
CA SER A 844 29.40 26.81 -23.58
C SER A 844 28.34 25.80 -24.03
N GLN A 845 28.63 24.50 -23.96
CA GLN A 845 27.71 23.42 -24.30
C GLN A 845 27.03 22.81 -23.07
N LEU A 846 27.56 23.00 -21.87
CA LEU A 846 27.10 22.34 -20.64
C LEU A 846 25.67 22.74 -20.29
N THR A 847 25.42 24.02 -20.04
CA THR A 847 24.09 24.51 -19.66
C THR A 847 23.05 24.30 -20.77
N PRO A 848 23.33 24.60 -22.06
CA PRO A 848 22.37 24.29 -23.14
C PRO A 848 22.02 22.80 -23.24
N THR A 849 22.96 21.90 -22.97
CA THR A 849 22.70 20.46 -22.99
C THR A 849 21.82 20.04 -21.80
N LEU A 850 22.01 20.62 -20.62
CA LEU A 850 21.14 20.38 -19.47
C LEU A 850 19.70 20.86 -19.72
N GLU A 851 19.51 21.99 -20.41
CA GLU A 851 18.16 22.47 -20.78
C GLU A 851 17.44 21.56 -21.78
N GLN A 852 18.19 20.79 -22.56
CA GLN A 852 17.66 19.74 -23.43
C GLN A 852 17.28 18.46 -22.67
N LYS A 853 17.21 18.52 -21.32
CA LYS A 853 16.88 17.38 -20.44
C LYS A 853 17.87 16.23 -20.62
N CYS A 854 19.16 16.52 -20.62
CA CYS A 854 20.23 15.53 -20.77
C CYS A 854 21.12 15.45 -19.52
N VAL A 855 21.80 14.33 -19.36
CA VAL A 855 22.97 14.18 -18.47
C VAL A 855 24.21 14.51 -19.29
N VAL A 856 25.09 15.34 -18.74
CA VAL A 856 26.37 15.66 -19.38
C VAL A 856 27.47 14.76 -18.84
N VAL A 857 28.36 14.31 -19.70
CA VAL A 857 29.56 13.57 -19.33
C VAL A 857 30.76 14.46 -19.63
N ILE A 858 31.47 14.88 -18.59
CA ILE A 858 32.54 15.87 -18.69
C ILE A 858 33.88 15.29 -18.24
N PRO A 859 35.01 15.75 -18.80
CA PRO A 859 36.32 15.44 -18.25
C PRO A 859 36.50 16.24 -16.95
N TRP A 860 36.56 15.56 -15.80
CA TRP A 860 36.52 16.22 -14.50
C TRP A 860 37.77 15.98 -13.65
N CYS A 861 38.15 16.97 -12.83
CA CYS A 861 39.36 16.92 -11.99
C CYS A 861 39.15 16.26 -10.62
N GLU A 862 37.89 15.98 -10.25
CA GLU A 862 37.50 15.38 -8.96
C GLU A 862 37.86 16.25 -7.74
N GLN A 863 37.84 17.58 -7.90
CA GLN A 863 38.00 18.53 -6.79
C GLN A 863 36.64 19.07 -6.37
N GLU A 864 36.35 19.08 -5.07
CA GLU A 864 35.06 19.56 -4.53
C GLU A 864 34.77 21.01 -4.92
N SER A 865 35.78 21.89 -4.89
CA SER A 865 35.65 23.28 -5.32
C SER A 865 35.28 23.43 -6.80
N CYS A 866 35.67 22.47 -7.65
CA CYS A 866 35.24 22.44 -9.05
C CYS A 866 33.78 21.99 -9.19
N GLU A 867 33.35 21.01 -8.38
CA GLU A 867 31.95 20.59 -8.33
C GLU A 867 31.02 21.70 -7.85
N ASP A 868 31.44 22.47 -6.84
CA ASP A 868 30.73 23.67 -6.38
C ASP A 868 30.60 24.72 -7.47
N ALA A 869 31.72 25.02 -8.15
CA ALA A 869 31.70 25.97 -9.26
C ALA A 869 30.76 25.52 -10.40
N ILE A 870 30.71 24.21 -10.70
CA ILE A 870 29.77 23.65 -11.70
C ILE A 870 28.33 23.84 -11.23
N LYS A 871 28.02 23.49 -9.98
CA LYS A 871 26.69 23.62 -9.39
C LYS A 871 26.20 25.06 -9.38
N ASP A 872 27.00 25.97 -8.86
CA ASP A 872 26.63 27.38 -8.71
C ASP A 872 26.48 28.08 -10.06
N ARG A 873 27.44 27.86 -10.98
CA ARG A 873 27.42 28.50 -12.30
C ARG A 873 26.26 27.99 -13.15
N SER A 874 26.01 26.67 -13.16
CA SER A 874 24.87 26.10 -13.90
C SER A 874 23.52 26.48 -13.29
N ALA A 875 23.43 26.63 -11.96
CA ALA A 875 22.23 27.15 -11.31
C ALA A 875 21.95 28.60 -11.70
N LYS A 876 22.99 29.44 -11.69
CA LYS A 876 22.89 30.86 -12.06
C LYS A 876 22.49 31.05 -13.52
N GLU A 877 23.17 30.37 -14.45
CA GLU A 877 22.86 30.45 -15.89
C GLU A 877 21.44 29.93 -16.19
N ALA A 878 20.97 28.90 -15.46
CA ALA A 878 19.59 28.42 -15.57
C ALA A 878 18.58 29.44 -15.05
N ALA A 879 18.86 30.11 -13.94
CA ALA A 879 17.98 31.15 -13.38
C ALA A 879 17.88 32.39 -14.29
N GLU A 880 18.95 32.74 -15.01
CA GLU A 880 18.97 33.84 -15.99
C GLU A 880 18.17 33.51 -17.26
N GLN A 881 17.95 32.22 -17.55
CA GLN A 881 17.24 31.75 -18.74
C GLN A 881 15.81 31.24 -18.45
N ALA A 882 15.41 31.13 -17.18
CA ALA A 882 14.16 30.52 -16.76
C ALA A 882 13.03 31.54 -16.46
N ASP A 883 11.80 31.14 -16.79
CA ASP A 883 10.55 31.73 -16.29
C ASP A 883 10.46 31.47 -14.76
N GLU A 884 9.91 32.39 -13.97
CA GLU A 884 10.00 32.50 -12.49
C GLU A 884 9.52 31.27 -11.68
N ARG A 885 8.97 30.24 -12.36
CA ARG A 885 8.38 29.02 -11.79
C ARG A 885 9.23 27.74 -11.95
N SER A 886 10.38 27.77 -12.64
CA SER A 886 11.27 26.59 -12.74
C SER A 886 12.19 26.50 -11.52
N PRO A 887 12.26 25.35 -10.81
CA PRO A 887 13.25 25.16 -9.75
C PRO A 887 14.66 25.17 -10.36
N SER A 888 15.43 26.23 -10.09
CA SER A 888 16.81 26.39 -10.57
C SER A 888 17.77 25.49 -9.80
N SER A 889 17.69 24.17 -10.03
CA SER A 889 18.68 23.23 -9.50
C SER A 889 19.91 23.24 -10.40
N GLY A 890 21.06 23.63 -9.85
CA GLY A 890 22.37 23.45 -10.49
C GLY A 890 22.69 21.97 -10.71
N ALA A 891 23.54 21.68 -11.69
CA ALA A 891 24.02 20.33 -11.93
C ALA A 891 24.97 19.89 -10.82
N LYS A 892 24.84 18.65 -10.38
CA LYS A 892 25.77 18.00 -9.44
C LYS A 892 26.40 16.77 -10.08
N SER A 893 27.47 16.24 -9.50
CA SER A 893 28.00 14.97 -9.98
C SER A 893 27.01 13.85 -9.64
N LEU A 894 26.70 13.02 -10.64
CA LEU A 894 25.85 11.85 -10.48
C LEU A 894 26.72 10.66 -10.07
N CYS A 895 27.66 10.28 -10.94
CA CYS A 895 28.70 9.31 -10.64
C CYS A 895 29.88 9.43 -11.61
N ILE A 896 31.02 8.85 -11.21
CA ILE A 896 32.15 8.51 -12.07
C ILE A 896 31.87 7.08 -12.58
N PRO A 897 31.41 6.90 -13.84
CA PRO A 897 30.99 5.59 -14.34
C PRO A 897 32.17 4.61 -14.40
N PHE A 898 31.93 3.31 -14.19
CA PHE A 898 33.01 2.32 -14.31
C PHE A 898 33.44 2.10 -15.75
N ASP A 899 32.47 2.09 -16.68
CA ASP A 899 32.74 2.01 -18.11
C ASP A 899 33.16 3.37 -18.65
N GLN A 900 34.45 3.69 -18.45
CA GLN A 900 35.06 4.92 -18.94
C GLN A 900 35.29 4.88 -20.46
N GLU A 901 35.46 3.69 -21.04
CA GLU A 901 35.74 3.52 -22.48
C GLU A 901 34.53 3.89 -23.34
N ARG A 902 33.32 3.56 -22.86
CA ARG A 902 32.06 3.99 -23.48
C ARG A 902 31.93 5.51 -23.63
N MET A 903 32.59 6.28 -22.77
CA MET A 903 32.57 7.75 -22.83
C MET A 903 33.67 8.32 -23.76
N GLY A 904 34.43 7.45 -24.42
CA GLY A 904 35.60 7.79 -25.23
C GLY A 904 36.90 7.83 -24.42
N ARG A 905 38.03 7.96 -25.10
CA ARG A 905 39.35 7.99 -24.43
C ARG A 905 39.47 9.25 -23.58
N ALA A 906 39.35 9.11 -22.26
CA ALA A 906 39.61 10.19 -21.31
C ALA A 906 41.04 10.71 -21.54
N ARG A 907 41.18 11.99 -21.85
CA ARG A 907 42.51 12.61 -21.93
C ARG A 907 42.96 12.92 -20.52
N LYS A 908 43.38 11.88 -19.78
CA LYS A 908 43.94 12.02 -18.45
C LYS A 908 45.08 13.04 -18.50
N GLY A 909 44.95 14.14 -17.76
CA GLY A 909 45.91 15.25 -17.77
C GLY A 909 45.51 16.46 -18.64
N ASP A 910 44.42 16.40 -19.41
CA ASP A 910 43.90 17.58 -20.11
C ASP A 910 43.43 18.66 -19.13
N GLN A 911 43.57 19.91 -19.53
CA GLN A 911 43.04 21.03 -18.76
C GLN A 911 41.51 21.01 -18.78
N VAL A 912 40.87 21.03 -17.60
CA VAL A 912 39.42 21.29 -17.52
C VAL A 912 39.19 22.72 -18.03
N ARG A 913 38.45 22.90 -19.12
CA ARG A 913 38.44 24.19 -19.85
C ARG A 913 37.90 25.39 -19.05
N TRP A 914 37.17 25.13 -17.98
CA TRP A 914 36.57 26.13 -17.10
C TRP A 914 37.11 26.09 -15.67
N TRP A 915 38.15 25.31 -15.40
CA TRP A 915 38.73 25.17 -14.06
C TRP A 915 40.25 24.99 -14.10
N ALA A 916 40.95 25.37 -13.04
CA ALA A 916 42.41 25.25 -12.97
C ALA A 916 42.90 23.79 -12.90
N GLY A 917 42.04 22.84 -12.51
CA GLY A 917 42.37 21.42 -12.37
C GLY A 917 42.56 20.68 -13.70
N ARG A 918 43.29 19.55 -13.65
CA ARG A 918 43.44 18.61 -14.78
C ARG A 918 42.46 17.46 -14.65
N ALA A 919 41.89 17.05 -15.79
CA ALA A 919 40.93 15.95 -15.85
C ALA A 919 41.58 14.63 -15.44
N LYS A 920 40.91 13.89 -14.56
CA LYS A 920 41.30 12.54 -14.13
C LYS A 920 40.53 11.48 -14.93
N ARG A 921 39.21 11.63 -14.98
CA ARG A 921 38.25 10.67 -15.56
C ARG A 921 37.04 11.41 -16.13
N TRP A 922 36.24 10.69 -16.91
CA TRP A 922 34.89 11.12 -17.27
C TRP A 922 33.98 11.00 -16.06
N THR A 923 33.12 12.00 -15.88
CA THR A 923 32.15 12.03 -14.78
C THR A 923 30.82 12.53 -15.30
N MET A 924 29.75 11.86 -14.89
CA MET A 924 28.38 12.26 -15.20
C MET A 924 27.96 13.40 -14.27
N PHE A 925 27.44 14.46 -14.85
CA PHE A 925 26.82 15.59 -14.16
C PHE A 925 25.41 15.81 -14.69
N GLY A 926 24.50 16.21 -13.82
CA GLY A 926 23.12 16.47 -14.22
C GLY A 926 22.30 17.12 -13.12
N ARG A 927 21.10 17.55 -13.49
CA ARG A 927 20.05 17.85 -12.51
C ARG A 927 19.57 16.54 -11.92
N SER A 928 19.31 16.48 -10.62
CA SER A 928 18.80 15.28 -9.97
C SER A 928 17.45 15.51 -9.29
N TYR A 929 16.80 14.42 -8.92
CA TYR A 929 15.78 14.42 -7.87
C TYR A 929 16.39 14.65 -6.49
#